data_AF-A0A535FKD6-F1
#
_entry.id   AF-A0A535FKD6-F1
#
_cell.length_a   1.000
_cell.length_b   1.000
_cell.length_c   1.000
_cell.angle_alpha   90.00
_cell.angle_beta   90.00
_cell.angle_gamma   90.00
#
_symmetry.space_group_name_H-M   'P 1'
#
loop_
_entity.id
_entity.type
_entity.pdbx_description
1 polymer ?
#
loop_
_entity_poly.entity_id
_entity_poly.type
_entity_poly.pdbx_seq_one_letter_code
_entity_poly.pdbx_strand_id
1 'polypeptide(L)'
;MTQRNSLPDHDQLLRVSDWSMPQQLGDSVLLGNWFVFLKAEWLQRSGMEVALAATSIDSSHAKPAIVFRGKETLKLPGIQIDPKPLPPADLVAITCDKSLYRVGQDTVRLLLASPQRRNTTQKLRLTLNSNTYSEQQIQLDEYGLCLHAVRDLPEGEYTAGIADIEAAACRFEIAEYRLVPFNVELAEQQLSGTTLRYTLSVTTFNLPYSGPVEVELQERGQRVGKRTTLHCNSEGRCQGAVTLSGMGPYTLNVLAGERTATVVLKGSEQERRETLPINALGEEHQASLLPLPQANQCRGMYIARSGSNTEPFLVERVIGPEVDITARATSELVRVVVVDAVHGTSNEHIYERVNAGDHLRLPVPTPYGVVLVGAFIDGAAWEGWCAVLRPVELDLACMAPQEAKPGSRVTITLKTGIHDRVIPVQLIVKDQRLTAPSDPAVELAACIKKNLSTWREQAFTGKVERTLASAQASPFLPPPMFRMMAASSPMVPPSAPVATSAMPVARQARFGFASPVPRQAAALEALAQGVPGATTPAGTASSGKTAMPTTLAQVRLQFAEVVYNQLVQVQGEAHVEVTLGDSMTRYSIEAFALSAEPLDWQRAETTINAVQSVYGELTVSPFVRAGDPVMGRLDVGAASGSAMVEVQHNDTPVPLFYESGEAITAGLPIPSGSVLRFPLKPGTITAIVRDARKGGLDVSERYISEPGRLRHVTRSLRILTPGDEVTLRTEQALELRPLPGLERPFQLFVEEACQYPYGCVEQTSCKLLAMLTGYITNMGKTESASSYETAIIAWHKRLQSMYLPGSGFCLYPPTDSQSRKPDTHYAPLATKRLLAFPEADSAGIKQEALREILANIQLMAQDAAKYYKIEYPPKKIDDCYSAYLVVNAAKASAQDKERAINFVLKHLTMKDNQASVVVSPRDQAHRFYGAMVAQRAETAYAAAVLLQAGDLNRAIAATNYVTSQFNANGILYSTVDTAAGLALLLSLRKAGIATDATGGRVVLNGEEMTLQQAIQHEGKVESLRCLDGMVLAQVTKEIQEDWSTLKRELPVTVRLEKKGQAQQHFTVGDEIDLVIKVQNYEPGFIFSLDFCGKNELHVPLVAVGSTELSAVGKKDELRQWWGMDKDKGIGQAQHWAVIVRNMFKEEQVGNPGLLQIVVREKVAV
;
A
#
# COMPACT_ATOMS: atom_id res chain seq x y z
N MET A 1 35.24 -3.74 27.22
CA MET A 1 36.52 -3.60 26.49
C MET A 1 36.20 -3.45 25.01
N THR A 2 35.97 -2.22 24.57
CA THR A 2 35.80 -1.85 23.16
C THR A 2 37.14 -2.07 22.46
N GLN A 3 37.19 -2.91 21.42
CA GLN A 3 38.38 -3.00 20.57
C GLN A 3 38.69 -1.59 20.04
N ARG A 4 39.79 -0.99 20.49
CA ARG A 4 40.28 0.27 19.93
C ARG A 4 40.78 -0.03 18.52
N ASN A 5 40.25 0.67 17.52
CA ASN A 5 40.77 0.58 16.16
C ASN A 5 42.25 0.97 16.19
N SER A 6 43.14 0.10 15.72
CA SER A 6 44.53 0.44 15.47
C SER A 6 44.64 1.22 14.16
N LEU A 7 45.60 2.14 14.08
CA LEU A 7 45.93 2.79 12.80
C LEU A 7 46.34 1.71 11.78
N PRO A 8 45.89 1.80 10.51
CA PRO A 8 46.31 0.86 9.48
C PRO A 8 47.82 0.95 9.26
N ASP A 9 48.49 -0.18 9.04
CA ASP A 9 49.95 -0.22 8.84
C ASP A 9 50.37 0.56 7.58
N HIS A 10 49.59 0.45 6.50
CA HIS A 10 49.85 1.12 5.21
C HIS A 10 48.88 2.27 4.93
N ASP A 11 49.38 3.44 4.50
CA ASP A 11 48.56 4.58 4.04
C ASP A 11 48.69 4.80 2.52
N GLN A 12 47.60 4.59 1.78
CA GLN A 12 47.61 4.73 0.32
C GLN A 12 47.70 6.19 -0.17
N LEU A 13 47.45 7.16 0.71
CA LEU A 13 47.50 8.59 0.38
C LEU A 13 48.92 9.16 0.55
N LEU A 14 49.86 8.38 1.09
CA LEU A 14 51.25 8.76 1.29
C LEU A 14 52.10 8.36 0.08
N ARG A 15 52.62 9.34 -0.65
CA ARG A 15 53.59 9.17 -1.74
C ARG A 15 54.95 9.66 -1.30
N VAL A 16 55.97 8.82 -1.44
CA VAL A 16 57.35 9.16 -1.08
C VAL A 16 58.19 9.12 -2.36
N SER A 17 58.74 10.27 -2.72
CA SER A 17 59.67 10.40 -3.84
C SER A 17 61.13 10.27 -3.40
N ASP A 18 61.43 10.55 -2.13
CA ASP A 18 62.75 10.33 -1.52
C ASP A 18 62.62 9.51 -0.23
N TRP A 19 63.06 8.25 -0.29
CA TRP A 19 62.93 7.28 0.80
C TRP A 19 63.83 7.56 2.01
N SER A 20 64.85 8.41 1.86
CA SER A 20 65.68 8.83 2.99
C SER A 20 64.95 9.82 3.88
N MET A 21 64.00 10.59 3.33
CA MET A 21 63.29 11.66 4.05
C MET A 21 62.36 11.16 5.16
N PRO A 22 61.51 10.13 4.99
CA PRO A 22 60.69 9.60 6.09
C PRO A 22 61.53 9.12 7.29
N GLN A 23 62.72 8.57 7.03
CA GLN A 23 63.64 8.11 8.07
C GLN A 23 64.33 9.28 8.79
N GLN A 24 64.74 10.31 8.04
CA GLN A 24 65.34 11.53 8.59
C GLN A 24 64.34 12.34 9.44
N LEU A 25 63.10 12.46 8.98
CA LEU A 25 62.02 13.10 9.74
C LEU A 25 61.72 12.30 11.02
N GLY A 26 61.70 10.97 10.95
CA GLY A 26 61.52 10.10 12.11
C GLY A 26 60.25 10.44 12.89
N ASP A 27 60.39 10.66 14.20
CA ASP A 27 59.29 11.02 15.11
C ASP A 27 58.94 12.53 15.13
N SER A 28 59.63 13.35 14.33
CA SER A 28 59.30 14.78 14.20
C SER A 28 58.05 15.02 13.35
N VAL A 29 57.66 14.03 12.54
CA VAL A 29 56.41 14.04 11.77
C VAL A 29 55.63 12.76 12.04
N LEU A 30 54.49 12.90 12.72
CA LEU A 30 53.62 11.77 13.06
C LEU A 30 52.37 11.81 12.18
N LEU A 31 52.00 10.65 11.65
CA LEU A 31 50.87 10.48 10.76
C LEU A 31 49.68 9.92 11.54
N GLY A 32 48.80 10.83 11.95
CA GLY A 32 47.47 10.48 12.42
C GLY A 32 46.58 10.04 11.26
N ASN A 33 45.33 9.76 11.60
CA ASN A 33 44.38 9.28 10.64
C ASN A 33 43.64 10.43 9.93
N TRP A 34 43.28 11.51 10.64
CA TRP A 34 42.79 12.76 10.05
C TRP A 34 43.77 13.94 10.17
N PHE A 35 44.85 13.78 10.93
CA PHE A 35 45.85 14.85 11.12
C PHE A 35 47.28 14.40 10.81
N VAL A 36 48.11 15.35 10.41
CA VAL A 36 49.57 15.22 10.39
C VAL A 36 50.15 16.13 11.47
N PHE A 37 50.97 15.58 12.35
CA PHE A 37 51.53 16.29 13.49
C PHE A 37 53.00 16.59 13.24
N LEU A 38 53.36 17.87 13.22
CA LEU A 38 54.71 18.37 13.01
C LEU A 38 55.25 18.90 14.35
N LYS A 39 56.20 18.19 14.96
CA LYS A 39 56.89 18.65 16.18
C LYS A 39 57.86 19.77 15.83
N ALA A 40 58.19 20.68 16.76
CA ALA A 40 59.05 21.84 16.53
C ALA A 40 60.36 21.53 15.75
N GLU A 41 60.99 20.37 15.99
CA GLU A 41 62.26 19.96 15.35
C GLU A 41 62.14 19.55 13.87
N TRP A 42 60.93 19.45 13.30
CA TRP A 42 60.71 18.91 11.95
C TRP A 42 61.41 19.72 10.84
N LEU A 43 61.49 21.04 11.03
CA LEU A 43 62.09 21.96 10.06
C LEU A 43 63.62 21.77 9.98
N GLN A 44 64.24 21.46 11.12
CA GLN A 44 65.68 21.19 11.22
C GLN A 44 66.00 19.83 10.61
N ARG A 45 65.22 18.80 10.96
CA ARG A 45 65.42 17.43 10.46
C ARG A 45 65.16 17.26 8.97
N SER A 46 64.31 18.10 8.39
CA SER A 46 64.03 18.08 6.95
C SER A 46 65.09 18.81 6.10
N GLY A 47 66.05 19.50 6.73
CA GLY A 47 67.02 20.36 6.04
C GLY A 47 66.41 21.64 5.42
N MET A 48 65.11 21.88 5.61
CA MET A 48 64.42 23.07 5.09
C MET A 48 64.79 24.36 5.81
N GLU A 49 65.32 24.26 7.04
CA GLU A 49 65.84 25.41 7.77
C GLU A 49 66.87 26.20 6.95
N VAL A 50 67.74 25.51 6.20
CA VAL A 50 68.74 26.13 5.32
C VAL A 50 68.10 26.82 4.10
N ALA A 51 67.02 26.24 3.56
CA ALA A 51 66.27 26.80 2.44
C ALA A 51 65.42 28.01 2.83
N LEU A 52 64.87 28.03 4.06
CA LEU A 52 64.10 29.14 4.62
C LEU A 52 64.99 30.27 5.15
N ALA A 53 66.17 29.94 5.67
CA ALA A 53 67.18 30.94 6.02
C ALA A 53 67.64 31.75 4.79
N ALA A 54 67.65 31.14 3.59
CA ALA A 54 67.94 31.82 2.33
C ALA A 54 66.86 32.82 1.89
N THR A 55 65.65 32.76 2.46
CA THR A 55 64.53 33.68 2.14
C THR A 55 64.30 34.75 3.21
N SER A 56 65.24 34.94 4.16
CA SER A 56 65.17 35.91 5.28
C SER A 56 64.01 35.69 6.27
N ILE A 57 63.45 34.48 6.32
CA ILE A 57 62.44 34.10 7.32
C ILE A 57 63.19 33.57 8.55
N ASP A 58 62.97 34.19 9.72
CA ASP A 58 63.63 33.80 10.98
C ASP A 58 63.22 32.36 11.36
N SER A 59 64.17 31.44 11.24
CA SER A 59 63.97 30.00 11.43
C SER A 59 64.26 29.54 12.86
N SER A 60 64.66 30.45 13.76
CA SER A 60 65.16 30.14 15.09
C SER A 60 64.13 29.51 16.05
N HIS A 61 62.84 29.51 15.68
CA HIS A 61 61.75 28.88 16.44
C HIS A 61 60.66 28.31 15.51
N ALA A 62 60.91 27.16 14.87
CA ALA A 62 59.84 26.42 14.20
C ALA A 62 58.76 26.00 15.22
N LYS A 63 57.56 26.56 15.11
CA LYS A 63 56.41 26.20 15.97
C LYS A 63 55.91 24.79 15.61
N PRO A 64 55.45 24.00 16.60
CA PRO A 64 54.70 22.79 16.31
C PRO A 64 53.43 23.13 15.51
N ALA A 65 53.01 22.22 14.63
CA ALA A 65 51.84 22.40 13.79
C ALA A 65 51.04 21.10 13.66
N ILE A 66 49.72 21.23 13.54
CA ILE A 66 48.80 20.12 13.30
C ILE A 66 48.11 20.43 11.97
N VAL A 67 48.21 19.56 10.97
CA VAL A 67 47.65 19.76 9.63
C VAL A 67 46.46 18.81 9.42
N PHE A 68 45.30 19.36 9.06
CA PHE A 68 44.12 18.55 8.71
C PHE A 68 44.29 17.90 7.33
N ARG A 69 44.03 16.59 7.25
CA ARG A 69 44.21 15.78 6.03
C ARG A 69 43.04 15.87 5.06
N GLY A 70 41.92 16.51 5.39
CA GLY A 70 40.69 16.43 4.57
C GLY A 70 40.51 17.49 3.48
N LYS A 71 41.47 18.42 3.30
CA LYS A 71 41.27 19.60 2.44
C LYS A 71 42.29 19.72 1.31
N GLU A 72 43.58 19.74 1.64
CA GLU A 72 44.65 20.02 0.67
C GLU A 72 45.75 18.96 0.73
N THR A 73 46.45 18.78 -0.40
CA THR A 73 47.65 17.94 -0.47
C THR A 73 48.76 18.57 0.36
N LEU A 74 49.24 17.88 1.39
CA LEU A 74 50.40 18.30 2.16
C LEU A 74 51.68 17.90 1.43
N LYS A 75 52.54 18.88 1.14
CA LYS A 75 53.86 18.66 0.55
C LYS A 75 54.94 18.89 1.61
N LEU A 76 55.71 17.85 1.89
CA LEU A 76 56.94 17.88 2.67
C LEU A 76 58.12 17.52 1.73
N PRO A 77 59.37 17.81 2.08
CA PRO A 77 60.49 17.44 1.23
C PRO A 77 60.53 15.93 0.98
N GLY A 78 60.50 15.52 -0.29
CA GLY A 78 60.49 14.12 -0.69
C GLY A 78 59.19 13.35 -0.41
N ILE A 79 58.15 13.99 0.12
CA ILE A 79 56.92 13.34 0.60
C ILE A 79 55.69 14.16 0.23
N GLN A 80 54.68 13.51 -0.34
CA GLN A 80 53.39 14.09 -0.66
C GLN A 80 52.30 13.27 0.02
N ILE A 81 51.40 13.94 0.75
CA ILE A 81 50.23 13.33 1.37
C ILE A 81 48.99 13.89 0.70
N ASP A 82 48.31 13.06 -0.09
CA ASP A 82 47.06 13.43 -0.75
C ASP A 82 45.92 13.59 0.27
N PRO A 83 44.94 14.47 0.02
CA PRO A 83 43.85 14.69 0.96
C PRO A 83 43.00 13.44 1.11
N LYS A 84 42.57 13.15 2.34
CA LYS A 84 41.66 12.07 2.66
C LYS A 84 40.22 12.54 2.37
N PRO A 85 39.47 11.88 1.47
CA PRO A 85 38.12 12.29 1.14
C PRO A 85 37.20 12.15 2.36
N LEU A 86 36.37 13.16 2.60
CA LEU A 86 35.37 13.12 3.66
C LEU A 86 34.27 12.11 3.28
N PRO A 87 33.88 11.18 4.19
CA PRO A 87 32.75 10.28 3.96
C PRO A 87 31.47 11.05 3.60
N PRO A 88 30.91 10.88 2.39
CA PRO A 88 29.70 11.59 1.96
C PRO A 88 28.47 11.06 2.69
N ALA A 89 27.54 11.94 3.03
CA ALA A 89 26.23 11.57 3.54
C ALA A 89 25.15 11.78 2.47
N ASP A 90 24.65 10.68 1.89
CA ASP A 90 23.49 10.70 0.99
C ASP A 90 22.20 10.55 1.80
N LEU A 91 21.50 11.66 2.03
CA LEU A 91 20.20 11.70 2.68
C LEU A 91 19.11 11.41 1.64
N VAL A 92 18.66 10.16 1.60
CA VAL A 92 17.64 9.67 0.67
C VAL A 92 16.71 8.69 1.41
N ALA A 93 15.42 8.98 1.40
CA ALA A 93 14.39 8.10 1.93
C ALA A 93 13.37 7.78 0.83
N ILE A 94 13.06 6.50 0.65
CA ILE A 94 11.93 6.03 -0.15
C ILE A 94 11.00 5.23 0.75
N THR A 95 9.73 5.60 0.81
CA THR A 95 8.72 4.94 1.66
C THR A 95 7.40 4.80 0.92
N CYS A 96 6.53 3.92 1.41
CA CYS A 96 5.17 3.74 0.91
C CYS A 96 4.14 4.03 2.01
N ASP A 97 2.89 4.32 1.64
CA ASP A 97 1.84 4.61 2.62
C ASP A 97 1.35 3.37 3.38
N LYS A 98 1.47 2.18 2.78
CA LYS A 98 1.23 0.89 3.45
C LYS A 98 2.07 -0.24 2.86
N SER A 99 2.20 -1.34 3.59
CA SER A 99 2.98 -2.52 3.20
C SER A 99 2.20 -3.52 2.34
N LEU A 100 0.86 -3.51 2.40
CA LEU A 100 -0.01 -4.44 1.68
C LEU A 100 -1.10 -3.69 0.92
N TYR A 101 -1.30 -4.03 -0.35
CA TYR A 101 -2.25 -3.39 -1.26
C TYR A 101 -3.14 -4.43 -1.95
N ARG A 102 -4.42 -4.11 -2.09
CA ARG A 102 -5.39 -4.93 -2.79
C ARG A 102 -5.15 -4.87 -4.29
N VAL A 103 -4.96 -6.05 -4.89
CA VAL A 103 -4.79 -6.21 -6.34
C VAL A 103 -5.96 -5.55 -7.10
N GLY A 104 -5.63 -4.72 -8.09
CA GLY A 104 -6.60 -4.02 -8.93
C GLY A 104 -7.45 -2.94 -8.23
N GLN A 105 -7.29 -2.72 -6.92
CA GLN A 105 -8.12 -1.75 -6.18
C GLN A 105 -7.31 -0.60 -5.60
N ASP A 106 -6.14 -0.89 -5.02
CA ASP A 106 -5.38 0.12 -4.30
C ASP A 106 -4.31 0.79 -5.19
N THR A 107 -4.07 2.08 -4.92
CA THR A 107 -2.93 2.82 -5.50
C THR A 107 -1.76 2.74 -4.53
N VAL A 108 -0.61 2.29 -5.01
CA VAL A 108 0.66 2.38 -4.28
C VAL A 108 1.16 3.81 -4.36
N ARG A 109 1.40 4.44 -3.21
CA ARG A 109 1.98 5.79 -3.17
C ARG A 109 3.35 5.74 -2.54
N LEU A 110 4.37 6.09 -3.33
CA LEU A 110 5.76 6.12 -2.93
C LEU A 110 6.17 7.57 -2.66
N LEU A 111 6.59 7.87 -1.45
CA LEU A 111 7.26 9.13 -1.15
C LEU A 111 8.76 8.95 -1.32
N LEU A 112 9.38 9.76 -2.17
CA LEU A 112 10.81 9.96 -2.22
C LEU A 112 11.14 11.30 -1.54
N ALA A 113 12.08 11.29 -0.60
CA ALA A 113 12.66 12.46 0.03
C ALA A 113 14.18 12.45 -0.12
N SER A 114 14.72 13.42 -0.85
CA SER A 114 16.16 13.63 -1.04
C SER A 114 16.48 15.14 -1.03
N PRO A 115 16.58 15.76 0.15
CA PRO A 115 16.72 17.21 0.28
C PRO A 115 18.02 17.80 -0.31
N GLN A 116 19.03 16.96 -0.58
CA GLN A 116 20.26 17.35 -1.27
C GLN A 116 20.11 17.39 -2.80
N ARG A 117 19.05 16.80 -3.36
CA ARG A 117 18.86 16.60 -4.82
C ARG A 117 17.63 17.34 -5.35
N ARG A 118 17.47 18.59 -4.93
CA ARG A 118 16.35 19.48 -5.31
C ARG A 118 16.30 19.71 -6.83
N ASN A 119 15.10 19.77 -7.40
CA ASN A 119 14.89 20.01 -8.83
C ASN A 119 15.66 19.03 -9.75
N THR A 120 15.97 17.82 -9.27
CA THR A 120 16.66 16.80 -10.07
C THR A 120 15.70 15.71 -10.54
N THR A 121 16.02 15.10 -11.67
CA THR A 121 15.37 13.87 -12.12
C THR A 121 16.08 12.67 -11.52
N GLN A 122 15.33 11.78 -10.87
CA GLN A 122 15.81 10.51 -10.33
C GLN A 122 15.20 9.35 -11.10
N LYS A 123 15.85 8.19 -11.09
CA LYS A 123 15.36 6.99 -11.77
C LYS A 123 14.86 5.99 -10.73
N LEU A 124 13.54 5.91 -10.58
CA LEU A 124 12.86 4.93 -9.73
C LEU A 124 12.92 3.55 -10.39
N ARG A 125 13.46 2.56 -9.70
CA ARG A 125 13.46 1.15 -10.08
C ARG A 125 12.48 0.38 -9.20
N LEU A 126 11.50 -0.27 -9.82
CA LEU A 126 10.62 -1.24 -9.18
C LEU A 126 11.08 -2.65 -9.57
N THR A 127 11.19 -3.53 -8.58
CA THR A 127 11.44 -4.96 -8.80
C THR A 127 10.29 -5.79 -8.24
N LEU A 128 9.77 -6.73 -9.01
CA LEU A 128 8.76 -7.72 -8.64
C LEU A 128 9.42 -9.08 -8.45
N ASN A 129 9.26 -9.69 -7.27
CA ASN A 129 9.84 -11.00 -6.94
C ASN A 129 11.35 -11.06 -7.29
N SER A 130 12.09 -10.02 -6.91
CA SER A 130 13.51 -9.78 -7.21
C SER A 130 13.89 -9.55 -8.69
N ASN A 131 12.93 -9.51 -9.61
CA ASN A 131 13.17 -9.20 -11.03
C ASN A 131 12.84 -7.72 -11.31
N THR A 132 13.61 -7.04 -12.14
CA THR A 132 13.29 -5.66 -12.53
C THR A 132 11.96 -5.62 -13.28
N TYR A 133 10.99 -4.92 -12.73
CA TYR A 133 9.64 -4.78 -13.27
C TYR A 133 9.53 -3.51 -14.11
N SER A 134 9.95 -2.37 -13.56
CA SER A 134 9.93 -1.10 -14.27
C SER A 134 11.04 -0.16 -13.81
N GLU A 135 11.43 0.73 -14.72
CA GLU A 135 12.28 1.88 -14.40
C GLU A 135 11.61 3.13 -14.95
N GLN A 136 11.39 4.11 -14.07
CA GLN A 136 10.64 5.33 -14.35
C GLN A 136 11.49 6.55 -13.95
N GLN A 137 11.43 7.61 -14.76
CA GLN A 137 12.01 8.89 -14.37
C GLN A 137 10.99 9.64 -13.51
N ILE A 138 11.43 10.11 -12.35
CA ILE A 138 10.62 10.91 -11.43
C ILE A 138 11.34 12.22 -11.16
N GLN A 139 10.59 13.31 -11.08
CA GLN A 139 11.13 14.64 -10.83
C GLN A 139 10.95 14.99 -9.35
N LEU A 140 12.06 15.36 -8.70
CA LEU A 140 12.02 15.95 -7.37
C LEU A 140 11.69 17.44 -7.47
N ASP A 141 10.87 17.91 -6.54
CA ASP A 141 10.51 19.32 -6.42
C ASP A 141 11.67 20.18 -5.86
N GLU A 142 11.40 21.45 -5.61
CA GLU A 142 12.38 22.42 -5.08
C GLU A 142 12.85 22.10 -3.66
N TYR A 143 12.16 21.21 -2.95
CA TYR A 143 12.51 20.75 -1.60
C TYR A 143 13.19 19.37 -1.61
N GLY A 144 13.22 18.70 -2.76
CA GLY A 144 13.73 17.34 -2.89
C GLY A 144 12.68 16.26 -2.59
N LEU A 145 11.38 16.57 -2.68
CA LEU A 145 10.29 15.60 -2.50
C LEU A 145 9.66 15.18 -3.83
N CYS A 146 9.13 13.95 -3.86
CA CYS A 146 8.24 13.48 -4.91
C CYS A 146 7.27 12.45 -4.31
N LEU A 147 5.97 12.64 -4.51
CA LEU A 147 4.95 11.64 -4.19
C LEU A 147 4.49 10.98 -5.48
N HIS A 148 4.99 9.77 -5.73
CA HIS A 148 4.75 9.02 -6.95
C HIS A 148 3.64 7.97 -6.76
N ALA A 149 2.63 8.00 -7.62
CA ALA A 149 1.51 7.07 -7.57
C ALA A 149 1.66 5.97 -8.64
N VAL A 150 1.55 4.71 -8.22
CA VAL A 150 1.61 3.53 -9.09
C VAL A 150 0.33 2.72 -8.90
N ARG A 151 -0.32 2.37 -10.00
CA ARG A 151 -1.56 1.58 -10.02
C ARG A 151 -1.37 0.30 -10.83
N ASP A 152 -2.33 -0.61 -10.68
CA ASP A 152 -2.47 -1.82 -11.51
C ASP A 152 -1.22 -2.71 -11.51
N LEU A 153 -0.53 -2.75 -10.37
CA LEU A 153 0.59 -3.64 -10.17
C LEU A 153 0.07 -5.09 -10.06
N PRO A 154 0.68 -6.05 -10.78
CA PRO A 154 0.41 -7.47 -10.58
C PRO A 154 0.60 -7.91 -9.13
N GLU A 155 -0.05 -9.00 -8.74
CA GLU A 155 0.16 -9.64 -7.45
C GLU A 155 1.64 -10.04 -7.25
N GLY A 156 2.13 -9.87 -6.02
CA GLY A 156 3.49 -10.29 -5.62
C GLY A 156 4.23 -9.27 -4.75
N GLU A 157 5.48 -9.61 -4.43
CA GLU A 157 6.36 -8.81 -3.58
C GLU A 157 7.15 -7.79 -4.41
N TYR A 158 7.04 -6.52 -4.03
CA TYR A 158 7.73 -5.41 -4.68
C TYR A 158 8.82 -4.83 -3.80
N THR A 159 9.88 -4.36 -4.46
CA THR A 159 10.88 -3.49 -3.87
C THR A 159 11.07 -2.27 -4.78
N ALA A 160 10.99 -1.09 -4.18
CA ALA A 160 11.19 0.20 -4.83
C ALA A 160 12.51 0.82 -4.35
N GLY A 161 13.37 1.22 -5.28
CA GLY A 161 14.64 1.89 -4.97
C GLY A 161 14.99 2.92 -6.04
N ILE A 162 15.99 3.76 -5.76
CA ILE A 162 16.51 4.72 -6.74
C ILE A 162 17.75 4.12 -7.38
N ALA A 163 17.81 4.13 -8.72
CA ALA A 163 18.98 3.67 -9.44
C ALA A 163 20.22 4.47 -9.02
N ASP A 164 21.36 3.78 -8.91
CA ASP A 164 22.66 4.37 -8.60
C ASP A 164 22.78 4.99 -7.19
N ILE A 165 21.79 4.76 -6.31
CA ILE A 165 21.86 5.10 -4.89
C ILE A 165 21.72 3.81 -4.09
N GLU A 166 22.74 3.45 -3.32
CA GLU A 166 22.63 2.43 -2.27
C GLU A 166 21.88 3.00 -1.04
N ALA A 167 20.61 3.37 -1.26
CA ALA A 167 19.66 3.69 -0.21
C ALA A 167 18.85 2.44 0.18
N ALA A 168 18.23 2.47 1.35
CA ALA A 168 17.31 1.43 1.75
C ALA A 168 16.11 1.40 0.79
N ALA A 169 15.84 0.23 0.22
CA ALA A 169 14.74 0.05 -0.70
C ALA A 169 13.43 -0.18 0.06
N CYS A 170 12.35 0.45 -0.41
CA CYS A 170 11.01 0.32 0.16
C CYS A 170 10.38 -0.99 -0.31
N ARG A 171 9.83 -1.80 0.59
CA ARG A 171 9.17 -3.07 0.25
C ARG A 171 7.67 -3.02 0.49
N PHE A 172 6.90 -3.60 -0.40
CA PHE A 172 5.45 -3.75 -0.25
C PHE A 172 4.95 -4.95 -1.05
N GLU A 173 3.73 -5.39 -0.77
CA GLU A 173 3.10 -6.55 -1.39
C GLU A 173 1.75 -6.16 -2.00
N ILE A 174 1.46 -6.73 -3.17
CA ILE A 174 0.13 -6.66 -3.78
C ILE A 174 -0.51 -8.04 -3.63
N ALA A 175 -1.66 -8.14 -2.97
CA ALA A 175 -2.42 -9.38 -2.76
C ALA A 175 -3.90 -9.10 -2.47
N GLU A 176 -4.77 -10.10 -2.57
CA GLU A 176 -6.14 -9.98 -2.06
C GLU A 176 -6.18 -10.08 -0.52
N TYR A 177 -6.82 -9.12 0.14
CA TYR A 177 -7.05 -9.19 1.59
C TYR A 177 -8.29 -8.39 2.02
N ARG A 178 -8.71 -8.61 3.29
CA ARG A 178 -9.74 -7.82 3.96
C ARG A 178 -9.30 -7.48 5.38
N LEU A 179 -9.48 -6.22 5.78
CA LEU A 179 -9.20 -5.81 7.15
C LEU A 179 -10.28 -6.31 8.11
N VAL A 180 -9.88 -7.16 9.06
CA VAL A 180 -10.72 -7.60 10.18
C VAL A 180 -10.80 -6.46 11.22
N PRO A 181 -11.94 -6.21 11.88
CA PRO A 181 -12.09 -5.17 12.92
C PRO A 181 -11.36 -5.56 14.23
N PHE A 182 -10.05 -5.71 14.14
CA PHE A 182 -9.12 -6.08 15.19
C PHE A 182 -7.86 -5.23 15.02
N ASN A 183 -7.67 -4.28 15.93
CA ASN A 183 -6.57 -3.33 15.89
C ASN A 183 -5.61 -3.66 17.01
N VAL A 184 -4.33 -3.75 16.68
CA VAL A 184 -3.26 -3.89 17.66
C VAL A 184 -2.23 -2.81 17.41
N GLU A 185 -1.91 -2.07 18.46
CA GLU A 185 -0.96 -0.97 18.42
C GLU A 185 0.19 -1.27 19.39
N LEU A 186 1.41 -0.97 18.96
CA LEU A 186 2.58 -0.99 19.83
C LEU A 186 2.58 0.28 20.68
N ALA A 187 2.04 0.20 21.90
CA ALA A 187 1.94 1.35 22.80
C ALA A 187 3.31 1.75 23.37
N GLU A 188 4.13 0.77 23.73
CA GLU A 188 5.46 1.00 24.30
C GLU A 188 6.42 -0.10 23.82
N GLN A 189 7.69 0.26 23.67
CA GLN A 189 8.76 -0.71 23.43
C GLN A 189 10.09 -0.25 24.03
N GLN A 190 10.92 -1.21 24.44
CA GLN A 190 12.26 -0.97 24.96
C GLN A 190 13.18 -2.12 24.60
N LEU A 191 14.34 -1.82 24.00
CA LEU A 191 15.35 -2.82 23.67
C LEU A 191 16.42 -2.89 24.77
N SER A 192 16.71 -4.09 25.26
CA SER A 192 17.82 -4.36 26.19
C SER A 192 18.61 -5.56 25.68
N GLY A 193 19.80 -5.32 25.13
CA GLY A 193 20.56 -6.34 24.41
C GLY A 193 19.79 -6.81 23.16
N THR A 194 19.47 -8.11 23.08
CA THR A 194 18.64 -8.68 22.01
C THR A 194 17.18 -8.85 22.41
N THR A 195 16.80 -8.54 23.65
CA THR A 195 15.43 -8.71 24.13
C THR A 195 14.65 -7.40 23.99
N LEU A 196 13.61 -7.42 23.17
CA LEU A 196 12.63 -6.35 23.05
C LEU A 196 11.48 -6.61 24.03
N ARG A 197 11.27 -5.69 24.96
CA ARG A 197 10.07 -5.65 25.82
C ARG A 197 9.06 -4.70 25.19
N TYR A 198 7.79 -5.06 25.20
CA TYR A 198 6.74 -4.26 24.57
C TYR A 198 5.41 -4.31 25.33
N THR A 199 4.63 -3.25 25.14
CA THR A 199 3.22 -3.15 25.55
C THR A 199 2.37 -3.01 24.30
N LEU A 200 1.36 -3.87 24.14
CA LEU A 200 0.37 -3.77 23.06
C LEU A 200 -0.94 -3.18 23.59
N SER A 201 -1.58 -2.32 22.80
CA SER A 201 -2.98 -1.92 22.98
C SER A 201 -3.83 -2.62 21.93
N VAL A 202 -4.78 -3.43 22.38
CA VAL A 202 -5.65 -4.28 21.56
C VAL A 202 -7.06 -3.76 21.65
N THR A 203 -7.65 -3.45 20.50
CA THR A 203 -9.04 -3.02 20.40
C THR A 203 -9.80 -3.76 19.31
N THR A 204 -11.10 -3.93 19.51
CA THR A 204 -12.04 -4.47 18.53
C THR A 204 -13.19 -3.50 18.40
N PHE A 205 -13.50 -3.05 17.19
CA PHE A 205 -14.52 -2.01 16.96
C PHE A 205 -14.31 -0.76 17.83
N ASN A 206 -13.05 -0.32 17.97
CA ASN A 206 -12.63 0.79 18.84
C ASN A 206 -12.95 0.63 20.35
N LEU A 207 -13.31 -0.58 20.80
CA LEU A 207 -13.46 -0.91 22.21
C LEU A 207 -12.26 -1.73 22.71
N PRO A 208 -11.80 -1.54 23.97
CA PRO A 208 -10.75 -2.36 24.57
C PRO A 208 -11.07 -3.85 24.53
N TYR A 209 -10.16 -4.67 24.01
CA TYR A 209 -10.31 -6.13 24.00
C TYR A 209 -9.79 -6.73 25.31
N SER A 210 -10.61 -7.52 26.01
CA SER A 210 -10.18 -8.26 27.21
C SER A 210 -10.24 -9.76 26.96
N GLY A 211 -9.15 -10.46 27.27
CA GLY A 211 -9.04 -11.90 27.02
C GLY A 211 -7.63 -12.35 26.63
N PRO A 212 -7.45 -13.65 26.38
CA PRO A 212 -6.18 -14.18 25.88
C PRO A 212 -5.94 -13.70 24.43
N VAL A 213 -4.68 -13.42 24.12
CA VAL A 213 -4.16 -13.23 22.76
C VAL A 213 -2.92 -14.08 22.59
N GLU A 214 -2.72 -14.65 21.42
CA GLU A 214 -1.47 -15.33 21.08
C GLU A 214 -0.59 -14.40 20.24
N VAL A 215 0.67 -14.23 20.63
CA VAL A 215 1.63 -13.39 19.91
C VAL A 215 2.77 -14.26 19.41
N GLU A 216 3.12 -14.09 18.14
CA GLU A 216 4.29 -14.72 17.53
C GLU A 216 5.16 -13.68 16.81
N LEU A 217 6.48 -13.86 16.90
CA LEU A 217 7.44 -13.05 16.17
C LEU A 217 7.62 -13.63 14.76
N GLN A 218 7.59 -12.76 13.75
CA GLN A 218 7.88 -13.10 12.36
C GLN A 218 9.05 -12.28 11.84
N GLU A 219 9.89 -12.89 11.01
CA GLU A 219 10.95 -12.26 10.23
C GLU A 219 10.63 -12.45 8.75
N ARG A 220 10.43 -11.36 8.02
CA ARG A 220 10.05 -11.40 6.60
C ARG A 220 8.86 -12.32 6.32
N GLY A 221 7.81 -12.22 7.15
CA GLY A 221 6.60 -13.03 7.06
C GLY A 221 6.74 -14.47 7.58
N GLN A 222 7.95 -14.94 7.91
CA GLN A 222 8.17 -16.29 8.44
C GLN A 222 8.26 -16.29 9.96
N ARG A 223 7.57 -17.22 10.62
CA ARG A 223 7.59 -17.33 12.09
C ARG A 223 9.00 -17.70 12.60
N VAL A 224 9.53 -16.87 13.49
CA VAL A 224 10.86 -17.00 14.11
C VAL A 224 10.73 -16.98 15.63
N GLY A 225 10.19 -18.06 16.19
CA GLY A 225 10.04 -18.20 17.63
C GLY A 225 8.84 -19.04 18.04
N LYS A 226 8.67 -19.19 19.35
CA LYS A 226 7.47 -19.81 19.93
C LYS A 226 6.36 -18.78 20.03
N ARG A 227 5.15 -19.23 19.73
CA ARG A 227 3.93 -18.48 20.01
C ARG A 227 3.75 -18.38 21.53
N THR A 228 3.44 -17.19 22.01
CA THR A 228 3.30 -16.88 23.44
C THR A 228 1.89 -16.36 23.71
N THR A 229 1.20 -16.92 24.69
CA THR A 229 -0.12 -16.43 25.10
C THR A 229 0.05 -15.30 26.11
N LEU A 230 -0.50 -14.14 25.80
CA LEU A 230 -0.60 -12.97 26.68
C LEU A 230 -2.07 -12.76 27.08
N HIS A 231 -2.32 -12.00 28.14
CA HIS A 231 -3.67 -11.66 28.57
C HIS A 231 -3.86 -10.15 28.54
N CYS A 232 -4.90 -9.68 27.84
CA CYS A 232 -5.29 -8.29 27.80
C CYS A 232 -6.17 -7.93 29.01
N ASN A 233 -5.79 -6.88 29.73
CA ASN A 233 -6.59 -6.34 30.83
C ASN A 233 -7.88 -5.65 30.33
N SER A 234 -8.68 -5.09 31.23
CA SER A 234 -9.92 -4.37 30.88
C SER A 234 -9.72 -3.10 30.04
N GLU A 235 -8.49 -2.59 29.97
CA GLU A 235 -8.09 -1.45 29.13
C GLU A 235 -7.52 -1.89 27.78
N GLY A 236 -7.56 -3.19 27.47
CA GLY A 236 -7.03 -3.73 26.23
C GLY A 236 -5.51 -3.83 26.17
N ARG A 237 -4.81 -3.72 27.30
CA ARG A 237 -3.35 -3.72 27.34
C ARG A 237 -2.79 -5.09 27.71
N CYS A 238 -1.77 -5.53 27.00
CA CYS A 238 -0.96 -6.69 27.35
C CYS A 238 0.53 -6.42 27.16
N GLN A 239 1.38 -7.10 27.94
CA GLN A 239 2.84 -6.91 27.92
C GLN A 239 3.52 -8.21 27.52
N GLY A 240 4.56 -8.10 26.68
CA GLY A 240 5.32 -9.24 26.20
C GLY A 240 6.81 -8.93 26.06
N ALA A 241 7.58 -9.99 25.80
CA ALA A 241 9.00 -9.88 25.49
C ALA A 241 9.38 -10.90 24.41
N VAL A 242 10.22 -10.48 23.47
CA VAL A 242 10.74 -11.33 22.38
C VAL A 242 12.24 -11.11 22.22
N THR A 243 12.95 -12.13 21.76
CA THR A 243 14.39 -12.04 21.44
C THR A 243 14.57 -11.90 19.94
N LEU A 244 15.33 -10.88 19.51
CA LEU A 244 15.65 -10.59 18.12
C LEU A 244 17.04 -11.16 17.78
N SER A 245 17.10 -12.28 17.07
CA SER A 245 18.36 -13.01 16.81
C SER A 245 18.78 -13.12 15.33
N GLY A 246 17.92 -12.76 14.39
CA GLY A 246 18.16 -12.80 12.93
C GLY A 246 18.28 -11.41 12.30
N MET A 247 18.24 -11.33 10.97
CA MET A 247 18.52 -10.09 10.23
C MET A 247 17.36 -9.09 10.25
N GLY A 248 16.11 -9.56 10.41
CA GLY A 248 14.91 -8.75 10.29
C GLY A 248 14.57 -8.39 8.83
N PRO A 249 13.59 -7.50 8.60
CA PRO A 249 12.76 -6.81 9.60
C PRO A 249 11.80 -7.77 10.33
N TYR A 250 11.39 -7.38 11.53
CA TYR A 250 10.49 -8.13 12.40
C TYR A 250 9.08 -7.54 12.46
N THR A 251 8.10 -8.43 12.59
CA THR A 251 6.72 -8.09 12.92
C THR A 251 6.22 -8.97 14.07
N LEU A 252 5.27 -8.45 14.84
CA LEU A 252 4.50 -9.24 15.81
C LEU A 252 3.16 -9.58 15.16
N ASN A 253 2.88 -10.86 14.99
CA ASN A 253 1.59 -11.35 14.56
C ASN A 253 0.76 -11.72 15.79
N VAL A 254 -0.40 -11.09 15.95
CA VAL A 254 -1.25 -11.17 17.13
C VAL A 254 -2.58 -11.81 16.75
N LEU A 255 -2.93 -12.91 17.42
CA LEU A 255 -4.11 -13.71 17.15
C LEU A 255 -5.06 -13.71 18.36
N ALA A 256 -6.34 -13.51 18.10
CA ALA A 256 -7.42 -13.58 19.08
C ALA A 256 -8.59 -14.39 18.49
N GLY A 257 -8.55 -15.71 18.64
CA GLY A 257 -9.47 -16.63 17.95
C GLY A 257 -9.25 -16.57 16.44
N GLU A 258 -10.29 -16.21 15.68
CA GLU A 258 -10.23 -16.03 14.22
C GLU A 258 -9.69 -14.66 13.79
N ARG A 259 -9.45 -13.73 14.72
CA ARG A 259 -8.96 -12.38 14.42
C ARG A 259 -7.44 -12.35 14.41
N THR A 260 -6.85 -11.67 13.44
CA THR A 260 -5.40 -11.52 13.32
C THR A 260 -5.04 -10.06 13.01
N ALA A 261 -3.95 -9.58 13.62
CA ALA A 261 -3.37 -8.27 13.34
C ALA A 261 -1.85 -8.38 13.34
N THR A 262 -1.20 -7.57 12.51
CA THR A 262 0.25 -7.52 12.38
C THR A 262 0.76 -6.16 12.82
N VAL A 263 1.75 -6.15 13.72
CA VAL A 263 2.40 -4.96 14.25
C VAL A 263 3.84 -4.93 13.74
N VAL A 264 4.20 -3.90 12.98
CA VAL A 264 5.55 -3.75 12.44
C VAL A 264 6.49 -3.18 13.51
N LEU A 265 7.63 -3.83 13.72
CA LEU A 265 8.70 -3.32 14.57
C LEU A 265 9.66 -2.49 13.72
N LYS A 266 9.32 -1.21 13.49
CA LYS A 266 10.12 -0.28 12.66
C LYS A 266 11.57 -0.19 13.16
N GLY A 267 12.55 -0.33 12.25
CA GLY A 267 13.98 -0.25 12.58
C GLY A 267 14.58 -1.51 13.22
N SER A 268 13.86 -2.64 13.19
CA SER A 268 14.28 -3.91 13.81
C SER A 268 15.28 -4.73 12.99
N GLU A 269 15.63 -4.28 11.78
CA GLU A 269 16.71 -4.85 10.97
C GLU A 269 18.04 -4.81 11.74
N GLN A 270 18.88 -5.83 11.57
CA GLN A 270 20.09 -6.00 12.39
C GLN A 270 21.01 -4.77 12.35
N GLU A 271 21.35 -4.31 11.15
CA GLU A 271 22.18 -3.13 10.95
C GLU A 271 21.55 -1.85 11.57
N ARG A 272 20.22 -1.81 11.67
CA ARG A 272 19.46 -0.67 12.21
C ARG A 272 19.35 -0.71 13.74
N ARG A 273 19.22 -1.89 14.35
CA ARG A 273 19.12 -2.05 15.82
C ARG A 273 20.47 -2.04 16.54
N GLU A 274 21.56 -2.42 15.88
CA GLU A 274 22.90 -2.42 16.49
C GLU A 274 23.29 -1.01 16.97
N THR A 275 23.88 -0.90 18.16
CA THR A 275 24.30 0.41 18.67
C THR A 275 25.59 0.87 18.01
N LEU A 276 25.67 2.17 17.72
CA LEU A 276 26.83 2.80 17.10
C LEU A 276 27.46 3.79 18.08
N PRO A 277 28.72 3.61 18.52
CA PRO A 277 29.43 4.63 19.28
C PRO A 277 29.62 5.90 18.44
N ILE A 278 29.18 7.04 18.96
CA ILE A 278 29.27 8.35 18.28
C ILE A 278 30.11 9.37 19.04
N ASN A 279 30.54 9.06 20.26
CA ASN A 279 31.45 9.90 21.02
C ASN A 279 32.42 9.03 21.82
N ALA A 280 33.71 9.29 21.67
CA ALA A 280 34.78 8.66 22.42
C ALA A 280 35.52 9.66 23.34
N LEU A 281 35.08 10.91 23.42
CA LEU A 281 35.74 12.00 24.14
C LEU A 281 35.17 12.14 25.56
N GLY A 282 35.74 11.41 26.52
CA GLY A 282 35.39 11.53 27.93
C GLY A 282 34.10 10.81 28.33
N GLU A 283 32.95 11.17 27.75
CA GLU A 283 31.67 10.47 27.97
C GLU A 283 31.23 9.70 26.72
N GLU A 284 31.16 8.38 26.85
CA GLU A 284 30.83 7.53 25.71
C GLU A 284 29.32 7.55 25.44
N HIS A 285 28.96 7.88 24.21
CA HIS A 285 27.58 7.91 23.75
C HIS A 285 27.39 6.97 22.56
N GLN A 286 26.23 6.32 22.53
CA GLN A 286 25.83 5.41 21.46
C GLN A 286 24.50 5.83 20.84
N ALA A 287 24.37 5.62 19.52
CA ALA A 287 23.17 5.86 18.74
C ALA A 287 22.52 4.54 18.30
N SER A 288 21.19 4.48 18.30
CA SER A 288 20.39 3.39 17.74
C SER A 288 19.13 3.93 17.04
N LEU A 289 18.56 3.16 16.11
CA LEU A 289 17.24 3.45 15.53
C LEU A 289 16.10 2.85 16.36
N LEU A 290 16.41 2.03 17.38
CA LEU A 290 15.42 1.53 18.34
C LEU A 290 15.57 2.21 19.71
N PRO A 291 14.47 2.34 20.47
CA PRO A 291 14.51 2.93 21.82
C PRO A 291 15.48 2.19 22.76
N LEU A 292 16.49 2.94 23.23
CA LEU A 292 17.42 2.49 24.27
C LEU A 292 16.97 3.00 25.65
N PRO A 293 17.32 2.30 26.75
CA PRO A 293 17.05 2.79 28.11
C PRO A 293 17.66 4.18 28.33
N GLN A 294 16.88 5.12 28.87
CA GLN A 294 17.31 6.48 29.22
C GLN A 294 17.86 7.30 28.04
N ALA A 295 17.47 6.95 26.81
CA ALA A 295 17.94 7.66 25.63
C ALA A 295 17.16 8.94 25.34
N ASN A 296 17.85 9.93 24.81
CA ASN A 296 17.24 11.12 24.22
C ASN A 296 17.02 10.89 22.73
N GLN A 297 15.83 11.23 22.22
CA GLN A 297 15.53 11.12 20.79
C GLN A 297 15.96 12.39 20.06
N CYS A 298 16.65 12.25 18.93
CA CYS A 298 17.01 13.35 18.04
C CYS A 298 17.07 12.85 16.60
N ARG A 299 16.40 13.54 15.66
CA ARG A 299 16.42 13.22 14.22
C ARG A 299 16.07 11.74 13.91
N GLY A 300 15.14 11.15 14.65
CA GLY A 300 14.75 9.74 14.49
C GLY A 300 15.71 8.71 15.10
N MET A 301 16.78 9.15 15.77
CA MET A 301 17.72 8.28 16.49
C MET A 301 17.58 8.41 18.01
N TYR A 302 17.88 7.34 18.73
CA TYR A 302 17.94 7.28 20.19
C TYR A 302 19.40 7.30 20.65
N ILE A 303 19.75 8.33 21.42
CA ILE A 303 21.12 8.55 21.90
C ILE A 303 21.19 8.27 23.41
N ALA A 304 21.99 7.30 23.80
CA ALA A 304 22.17 6.90 25.19
C ALA A 304 23.64 6.99 25.61
N ARG A 305 23.86 7.32 26.88
CA ARG A 305 25.18 7.22 27.52
C ARG A 305 25.52 5.74 27.74
N SER A 306 26.67 5.31 27.27
CA SER A 306 27.15 3.92 27.42
C SER A 306 28.29 3.77 28.42
N GLY A 307 28.98 4.85 28.78
CA GLY A 307 30.12 4.80 29.69
C GLY A 307 30.86 6.12 29.81
N SER A 308 32.08 6.07 30.32
CA SER A 308 33.01 7.20 30.39
C SER A 308 34.45 6.70 30.39
N ASN A 309 35.36 7.53 29.90
CA ASN A 309 36.79 7.28 29.83
C ASN A 309 37.59 8.52 30.30
N THR A 310 38.91 8.37 30.32
CA THR A 310 39.86 9.40 30.79
C THR A 310 40.58 10.09 29.65
N GLU A 311 39.97 10.17 28.46
CA GLU A 311 40.56 10.88 27.33
C GLU A 311 40.76 12.37 27.68
N PRO A 312 41.77 13.03 27.09
CA PRO A 312 42.20 14.39 27.47
C PRO A 312 41.19 15.49 27.10
N PHE A 313 40.17 15.17 26.32
CA PHE A 313 39.06 16.05 25.98
C PHE A 313 37.73 15.38 26.35
N LEU A 314 36.79 16.19 26.82
CA LEU A 314 35.47 15.78 27.26
C LEU A 314 34.40 16.48 26.43
N VAL A 315 33.47 15.68 25.91
CA VAL A 315 32.20 16.14 25.33
C VAL A 315 31.07 15.45 26.09
N GLU A 316 30.35 16.20 26.92
CA GLU A 316 29.24 15.68 27.73
C GLU A 316 27.92 15.62 26.94
N ARG A 317 27.72 16.56 26.01
CA ARG A 317 26.49 16.68 25.23
C ARG A 317 26.77 16.50 23.75
N VAL A 318 26.13 15.48 23.18
CA VAL A 318 26.19 15.15 21.74
C VAL A 318 24.90 15.52 20.99
N ILE A 319 24.00 16.26 21.65
CA ILE A 319 22.80 16.83 21.07
C ILE A 319 22.79 18.33 21.39
N GLY A 320 22.91 19.16 20.36
CA GLY A 320 22.92 20.62 20.48
C GLY A 320 23.27 21.35 19.18
N PRO A 321 23.00 22.67 19.12
CA PRO A 321 23.43 23.52 17.99
C PRO A 321 24.93 23.81 17.99
N GLU A 322 25.61 23.54 19.12
CA GLU A 322 27.05 23.70 19.32
C GLU A 322 27.61 22.47 20.01
N VAL A 323 28.91 22.21 19.81
CA VAL A 323 29.69 21.27 20.61
C VAL A 323 30.48 22.06 21.66
N ASP A 324 30.43 21.62 22.92
CA ASP A 324 31.25 22.14 24.02
C ASP A 324 32.29 21.09 24.39
N ILE A 325 33.56 21.36 24.08
CA ILE A 325 34.69 20.48 24.35
C ILE A 325 35.47 21.05 25.55
N THR A 326 35.47 20.31 26.65
CA THR A 326 36.27 20.67 27.84
C THR A 326 37.63 19.99 27.79
N ALA A 327 38.71 20.77 27.88
CA ALA A 327 40.06 20.23 27.99
C ALA A 327 40.29 19.70 29.41
N ARG A 328 40.70 18.43 29.55
CA ARG A 328 41.06 17.80 30.84
C ARG A 328 42.57 17.78 31.09
N ALA A 329 43.35 18.02 30.05
CA ALA A 329 44.81 18.14 30.12
C ALA A 329 45.26 19.44 29.43
N THR A 330 46.32 20.04 29.94
CA THR A 330 46.95 21.19 29.29
C THR A 330 47.59 20.74 27.98
N SER A 331 47.33 21.49 26.91
CA SER A 331 47.76 21.17 25.54
C SER A 331 48.51 22.35 24.93
N GLU A 332 49.66 22.11 24.31
CA GLU A 332 50.44 23.20 23.70
C GLU A 332 49.74 23.78 22.47
N LEU A 333 49.07 22.92 21.71
CA LEU A 333 48.35 23.27 20.49
C LEU A 333 47.18 22.30 20.31
N VAL A 334 45.99 22.85 20.04
CA VAL A 334 44.79 22.09 19.72
C VAL A 334 44.22 22.60 18.40
N ARG A 335 43.90 21.67 17.50
CA ARG A 335 43.18 21.95 16.27
C ARG A 335 41.88 21.15 16.27
N VAL A 336 40.76 21.86 16.17
CA VAL A 336 39.42 21.28 16.07
C VAL A 336 38.87 21.51 14.68
N VAL A 337 38.34 20.46 14.06
CA VAL A 337 37.72 20.52 12.73
C VAL A 337 36.28 20.08 12.85
N VAL A 338 35.35 20.96 12.50
CA VAL A 338 33.92 20.63 12.40
C VAL A 338 33.58 20.37 10.94
N VAL A 339 33.18 19.14 10.65
CA VAL A 339 32.84 18.66 9.31
C VAL A 339 31.32 18.67 9.13
N ASP A 340 30.87 19.31 8.06
CA ASP A 340 29.54 19.18 7.51
C ASP A 340 29.54 18.00 6.53
N ALA A 341 29.10 16.83 7.01
CA ALA A 341 29.11 15.59 6.23
C ALA A 341 28.11 15.60 5.07
N VAL A 342 27.08 16.45 5.14
CA VAL A 342 26.04 16.57 4.12
C VAL A 342 26.52 17.39 2.94
N HIS A 343 27.18 18.52 3.21
CA HIS A 343 27.70 19.41 2.18
C HIS A 343 29.15 19.09 1.79
N GLY A 344 29.82 18.18 2.52
CA GLY A 344 31.21 17.81 2.28
C GLY A 344 32.19 18.95 2.57
N THR A 345 31.85 19.84 3.51
CA THR A 345 32.68 21.00 3.89
C THR A 345 33.22 20.86 5.31
N SER A 346 34.23 21.65 5.66
CA SER A 346 34.79 21.65 7.03
C SER A 346 35.29 23.03 7.45
N ASN A 347 35.15 23.33 8.74
CA ASN A 347 35.67 24.54 9.39
C ASN A 347 36.74 24.17 10.41
N GLU A 348 37.88 24.85 10.38
CA GLU A 348 39.05 24.56 11.22
C GLU A 348 39.26 25.67 12.24
N HIS A 349 39.50 25.29 13.49
CA HIS A 349 39.77 26.19 14.61
C HIS A 349 41.06 25.77 15.30
N ILE A 350 41.98 26.72 15.52
CA ILE A 350 43.29 26.47 16.12
C ILE A 350 43.39 27.26 17.42
N TYR A 351 43.83 26.60 18.48
CA TYR A 351 44.02 27.15 19.80
C TYR A 351 45.46 26.87 20.28
N GLU A 352 46.19 27.92 20.64
CA GLU A 352 47.51 27.80 21.28
C GLU A 352 47.35 27.80 22.81
N ARG A 353 48.09 26.94 23.53
CA ARG A 353 48.14 26.89 25.00
C ARG A 353 46.78 26.75 25.69
N VAL A 354 46.07 25.66 25.41
CA VAL A 354 44.79 25.33 26.06
C VAL A 354 45.08 24.74 27.44
N ASN A 355 44.55 25.33 28.51
CA ASN A 355 44.72 24.84 29.87
C ASN A 355 43.67 23.78 30.22
N ALA A 356 43.99 22.89 31.17
CA ALA A 356 42.98 22.03 31.76
C ALA A 356 41.85 22.88 32.39
N GLY A 357 40.61 22.57 32.05
CA GLY A 357 39.40 23.31 32.42
C GLY A 357 38.87 24.28 31.36
N ASP A 358 39.64 24.56 30.30
CA ASP A 358 39.18 25.44 29.22
C ASP A 358 38.05 24.78 28.41
N HIS A 359 37.11 25.61 27.94
CA HIS A 359 35.96 25.21 27.14
C HIS A 359 36.06 25.73 25.71
N LEU A 360 35.98 24.83 24.72
CA LEU A 360 35.98 25.17 23.30
C LEU A 360 34.55 24.96 22.76
N ARG A 361 33.86 26.05 22.43
CA ARG A 361 32.50 26.02 21.86
C ARG A 361 32.51 26.31 20.38
N LEU A 362 31.92 25.42 19.60
CA LEU A 362 31.93 25.48 18.13
C LEU A 362 30.55 25.18 17.56
N PRO A 363 30.09 25.92 16.53
CA PRO A 363 28.79 25.67 15.90
C PRO A 363 28.78 24.34 15.15
N VAL A 364 27.65 23.64 15.20
CA VAL A 364 27.44 22.34 14.54
C VAL A 364 26.52 22.52 13.33
N PRO A 365 26.91 22.04 12.13
CA PRO A 365 26.07 22.11 10.94
C PRO A 365 24.81 21.24 11.07
N THR A 366 23.77 21.61 10.33
CA THR A 366 22.52 20.83 10.26
C THR A 366 22.66 19.75 9.19
N PRO A 367 22.14 18.51 9.41
CA PRO A 367 21.42 18.02 10.59
C PRO A 367 22.34 17.45 11.68
N TYR A 368 23.64 17.29 11.39
CA TYR A 368 24.67 16.86 12.32
C TYR A 368 26.04 17.29 11.82
N GLY A 369 27.02 17.31 12.74
CA GLY A 369 28.42 17.54 12.41
C GLY A 369 29.31 16.45 12.99
N VAL A 370 30.43 16.19 12.31
CA VAL A 370 31.52 15.36 12.83
C VAL A 370 32.63 16.28 13.32
N VAL A 371 33.08 16.09 14.55
CA VAL A 371 34.09 16.90 15.19
C VAL A 371 35.35 16.07 15.34
N LEU A 372 36.45 16.56 14.76
CA LEU A 372 37.78 15.95 14.83
C LEU A 372 38.67 16.84 15.69
N VAL A 373 39.41 16.25 16.63
CA VAL A 373 40.31 16.97 17.53
C VAL A 373 41.72 16.40 17.35
N GLY A 374 42.68 17.25 16.99
CA GLY A 374 44.10 16.95 17.04
C GLY A 374 44.76 17.83 18.09
N ALA A 375 45.61 17.26 18.94
CA ALA A 375 46.31 18.01 19.97
C ALA A 375 47.76 17.56 20.17
N PHE A 376 48.59 18.47 20.66
CA PHE A 376 49.83 18.14 21.37
C PHE A 376 49.56 18.26 22.87
N ILE A 377 49.91 17.20 23.62
CA ILE A 377 49.77 17.11 25.07
C ILE A 377 51.09 16.57 25.63
N ASP A 378 51.78 17.37 26.43
CA ASP A 378 53.13 17.07 26.96
C ASP A 378 54.09 16.63 25.83
N GLY A 379 54.02 17.32 24.68
CA GLY A 379 54.79 17.02 23.48
C GLY A 379 54.38 15.75 22.70
N ALA A 380 53.38 14.99 23.16
CA ALA A 380 52.85 13.82 22.47
C ALA A 380 51.67 14.19 21.57
N ALA A 381 51.62 13.62 20.35
CA ALA A 381 50.49 13.79 19.46
C ALA A 381 49.30 12.93 19.89
N TRP A 382 48.10 13.52 19.86
CA TRP A 382 46.84 12.85 20.19
C TRP A 382 45.76 13.26 19.19
N GLU A 383 44.91 12.31 18.80
CA GLU A 383 43.74 12.53 17.93
C GLU A 383 42.49 11.94 18.57
N GLY A 384 41.32 12.54 18.32
CA GLY A 384 40.03 12.02 18.75
C GLY A 384 38.88 12.54 17.89
N TRP A 385 37.70 11.94 18.05
CA TRP A 385 36.52 12.35 17.32
C TRP A 385 35.22 12.17 18.12
N CYS A 386 34.21 12.94 17.74
CA CYS A 386 32.81 12.69 18.10
C CYS A 386 31.87 13.18 17.00
N ALA A 387 30.61 12.79 17.07
CA ALA A 387 29.53 13.34 16.26
C ALA A 387 28.51 14.03 17.16
N VAL A 388 28.01 15.17 16.69
CA VAL A 388 27.00 15.97 17.40
C VAL A 388 25.79 16.14 16.50
N LEU A 389 24.61 15.77 17.02
CA LEU A 389 23.33 15.88 16.34
C LEU A 389 22.67 17.21 16.66
N ARG A 390 22.24 17.93 15.63
CA ARG A 390 21.50 19.18 15.82
C ARG A 390 20.03 18.87 16.06
N PRO A 391 19.40 19.42 17.12
CA PRO A 391 17.97 19.29 17.34
C PRO A 391 17.13 19.74 16.13
N VAL A 392 15.88 19.28 16.08
CA VAL A 392 14.90 19.74 15.10
C VAL A 392 14.47 21.16 15.51
N GLU A 393 14.55 22.11 14.58
CA GLU A 393 14.08 23.50 14.72
C GLU A 393 12.70 23.69 14.08
N LEU A 394 12.35 22.85 13.11
CA LEU A 394 11.01 22.72 12.58
C LEU A 394 10.04 22.32 13.70
N ASP A 395 8.91 23.02 13.79
CA ASP A 395 7.83 22.71 14.73
C ASP A 395 6.55 22.41 13.94
N LEU A 396 6.38 21.14 13.58
CA LEU A 396 5.24 20.60 12.88
C LEU A 396 4.22 20.09 13.90
N ALA A 397 3.05 20.72 13.92
CA ALA A 397 1.89 20.22 14.63
C ALA A 397 0.83 19.71 13.64
N CYS A 398 0.28 18.52 13.92
CA CYS A 398 -0.83 17.94 13.17
C CYS A 398 -2.01 17.73 14.12
N MET A 399 -3.09 18.48 13.90
CA MET A 399 -4.27 18.50 14.76
C MET A 399 -5.49 17.98 13.99
N ALA A 400 -6.29 17.17 14.67
CA ALA A 400 -7.51 16.59 14.14
C ALA A 400 -8.54 16.42 15.28
N PRO A 401 -9.84 16.34 14.96
CA PRO A 401 -10.85 15.98 15.97
C PRO A 401 -10.60 14.55 16.49
N GLN A 402 -10.73 14.35 17.80
CA GLN A 402 -10.51 13.03 18.43
C GLN A 402 -11.55 11.99 18.01
N GLU A 403 -12.77 12.45 17.70
CA GLU A 403 -13.89 11.61 17.29
C GLU A 403 -14.61 12.24 16.11
N ALA A 404 -15.08 11.39 15.20
CA ALA A 404 -15.91 11.77 14.07
C ALA A 404 -16.91 10.65 13.76
N LYS A 405 -17.98 10.98 13.03
CA LYS A 405 -18.91 9.95 12.52
C LYS A 405 -18.31 9.28 11.28
N PRO A 406 -18.53 7.97 11.07
CA PRO A 406 -18.21 7.36 9.78
C PRO A 406 -18.87 8.14 8.61
N GLY A 407 -18.16 8.27 7.48
CA GLY A 407 -18.62 9.02 6.31
C GLY A 407 -18.58 10.56 6.44
N SER A 408 -18.26 11.10 7.63
CA SER A 408 -18.26 12.56 7.84
C SER A 408 -17.03 13.26 7.28
N ARG A 409 -17.18 14.55 6.97
CA ARG A 409 -16.07 15.45 6.65
C ARG A 409 -15.41 15.93 7.93
N VAL A 410 -14.08 15.88 7.97
CA VAL A 410 -13.26 16.35 9.08
C VAL A 410 -12.19 17.31 8.56
N THR A 411 -11.90 18.34 9.36
CA THR A 411 -10.82 19.29 9.09
C THR A 411 -9.56 18.86 9.82
N ILE A 412 -8.46 18.70 9.09
CA ILE A 412 -7.12 18.47 9.64
C ILE A 412 -6.34 19.78 9.55
N THR A 413 -5.73 20.19 10.65
CA THR A 413 -4.93 21.42 10.71
C THR A 413 -3.46 21.07 10.84
N LEU A 414 -2.67 21.57 9.89
CA LEU A 414 -1.22 21.48 9.88
C LEU A 414 -0.65 22.84 10.26
N LYS A 415 0.26 22.89 11.22
CA LYS A 415 0.98 24.11 11.58
C LYS A 415 2.47 23.87 11.50
N THR A 416 3.18 24.83 10.93
CA THR A 416 4.63 24.90 10.98
C THR A 416 5.01 26.12 11.82
N GLY A 417 5.97 26.00 12.73
CA GLY A 417 6.52 27.13 13.51
C GLY A 417 7.27 28.18 12.66
N ILE A 418 7.14 28.10 11.34
CA ILE A 418 7.85 28.89 10.34
C ILE A 418 6.80 29.56 9.45
N HIS A 419 6.62 30.87 9.60
CA HIS A 419 5.56 31.64 8.93
C HIS A 419 5.99 32.35 7.64
N ASP A 420 7.30 32.56 7.47
CA ASP A 420 7.90 33.37 6.41
C ASP A 420 8.21 32.59 5.13
N ARG A 421 8.03 31.26 5.14
CA ARG A 421 8.27 30.38 3.99
C ARG A 421 7.30 29.20 3.97
N VAL A 422 7.11 28.68 2.76
CA VAL A 422 6.31 27.49 2.51
C VAL A 422 7.14 26.24 2.84
N ILE A 423 6.56 25.33 3.61
CA ILE A 423 7.11 24.02 3.95
C ILE A 423 6.16 22.95 3.39
N PRO A 424 6.64 22.04 2.52
CA PRO A 424 5.83 20.92 2.06
C PRO A 424 5.67 19.89 3.19
N VAL A 425 4.43 19.44 3.36
CA VAL A 425 4.04 18.42 4.34
C VAL A 425 3.33 17.29 3.62
N GLN A 426 3.88 16.07 3.62
CA GLN A 426 3.11 14.90 3.25
C GLN A 426 2.08 14.63 4.34
N LEU A 427 0.80 14.65 3.99
CA LEU A 427 -0.30 14.29 4.88
C LEU A 427 -0.92 12.98 4.41
N ILE A 428 -0.96 11.98 5.29
CA ILE A 428 -1.59 10.67 5.06
C ILE A 428 -2.72 10.50 6.08
N VAL A 429 -3.90 10.11 5.61
CA VAL A 429 -5.03 9.68 6.44
C VAL A 429 -5.45 8.30 5.99
N LYS A 430 -5.24 7.31 6.84
CA LYS A 430 -5.51 5.90 6.54
C LYS A 430 -6.03 5.15 7.75
N ASP A 431 -6.71 4.04 7.49
CA ASP A 431 -7.09 3.09 8.52
C ASP A 431 -5.84 2.62 9.27
N GLN A 432 -5.85 2.71 10.60
CA GLN A 432 -4.67 2.45 11.43
C GLN A 432 -4.17 1.01 11.31
N ARG A 433 -5.01 0.06 10.88
CA ARG A 433 -4.59 -1.33 10.62
C ARG A 433 -3.59 -1.43 9.48
N LEU A 434 -3.55 -0.43 8.60
CA LEU A 434 -2.60 -0.36 7.50
C LEU A 434 -1.25 0.13 8.02
N THR A 435 -0.29 -0.79 8.08
CA THR A 435 1.07 -0.48 8.51
C THR A 435 1.95 -0.14 7.32
N ALA A 436 2.82 0.86 7.46
CA ALA A 436 3.93 1.09 6.54
C ALA A 436 5.19 0.38 7.08
N PRO A 437 6.05 -0.17 6.21
CA PRO A 437 7.27 -0.88 6.63
C PRO A 437 8.26 0.04 7.36
N SER A 438 8.27 1.32 7.01
CA SER A 438 9.10 2.38 7.60
C SER A 438 8.45 3.74 7.34
N ASP A 439 9.05 4.81 7.84
CA ASP A 439 8.64 6.19 7.57
C ASP A 439 9.85 7.08 7.22
N PRO A 440 9.64 8.24 6.57
CA PRO A 440 10.74 9.03 6.02
C PRO A 440 11.73 9.52 7.07
N ALA A 441 11.27 9.83 8.29
CA ALA A 441 12.14 10.31 9.36
C ALA A 441 13.12 9.22 9.83
N VAL A 442 12.66 7.96 9.93
CA VAL A 442 13.50 6.80 10.27
C VAL A 442 14.48 6.48 9.14
N GLU A 443 14.06 6.56 7.89
CA GLU A 443 14.94 6.29 6.74
C GLU A 443 16.06 7.35 6.62
N LEU A 444 15.76 8.63 6.82
CA LEU A 444 16.78 9.69 6.87
C LEU A 444 17.73 9.50 8.07
N ALA A 445 17.22 9.08 9.23
CA ALA A 445 18.04 8.73 10.39
C ALA A 445 18.99 7.56 10.10
N ALA A 446 18.52 6.55 9.34
CA ALA A 446 19.32 5.42 8.91
C ALA A 446 20.49 5.86 8.00
N CYS A 447 20.27 6.83 7.11
CA CYS A 447 21.34 7.43 6.31
C CYS A 447 22.42 8.09 7.18
N ILE A 448 22.03 8.88 8.20
CA ILE A 448 22.98 9.50 9.14
C ILE A 448 23.79 8.41 9.86
N LYS A 449 23.11 7.40 10.42
CA LYS A 449 23.77 6.29 11.13
C LYS A 449 24.74 5.53 10.22
N LYS A 450 24.36 5.26 8.96
CA LYS A 450 25.23 4.63 7.96
C LYS A 450 26.51 5.45 7.73
N ASN A 451 26.38 6.76 7.51
CA ASN A 451 27.54 7.64 7.36
C ASN A 451 28.42 7.67 8.63
N LEU A 452 27.82 7.75 9.82
CA LEU A 452 28.57 7.72 11.08
C LEU A 452 29.31 6.39 11.31
N SER A 453 28.78 5.27 10.79
CA SER A 453 29.51 3.99 10.81
C SER A 453 30.79 4.06 9.98
N THR A 454 30.71 4.67 8.78
CA THR A 454 31.89 4.92 7.94
C THR A 454 32.87 5.85 8.65
N TRP A 455 32.41 6.91 9.32
CA TRP A 455 33.28 7.76 10.14
C TRP A 455 33.97 6.99 11.27
N ARG A 456 33.24 6.15 12.00
CA ARG A 456 33.81 5.32 13.07
C ARG A 456 34.93 4.40 12.55
N GLU A 457 34.72 3.75 11.41
CA GLU A 457 35.74 2.90 10.77
C GLU A 457 36.95 3.70 10.32
N GLN A 458 36.72 4.94 9.88
CA GLN A 458 37.75 5.83 9.39
C GLN A 458 38.32 6.77 10.44
N ALA A 459 37.98 6.69 11.72
CA ALA A 459 38.44 7.61 12.76
C ALA A 459 39.20 6.88 13.87
N PHE A 460 40.10 7.61 14.53
CA PHE A 460 40.93 7.10 15.62
C PHE A 460 40.77 7.96 16.87
N THR A 461 40.91 7.37 18.05
CA THR A 461 40.96 8.12 19.32
C THR A 461 42.08 7.57 20.20
N GLY A 462 43.04 8.44 20.52
CA GLY A 462 44.19 8.10 21.34
C GLY A 462 45.49 8.78 20.88
N LYS A 463 46.60 8.33 21.48
CA LYS A 463 47.95 8.81 21.12
C LYS A 463 48.35 8.34 19.73
N VAL A 464 49.00 9.22 18.98
CA VAL A 464 49.51 8.96 17.63
C VAL A 464 51.02 8.77 17.70
N GLU A 465 51.48 7.55 17.42
CA GLU A 465 52.92 7.19 17.43
C GLU A 465 53.42 6.78 16.03
N ARG A 466 52.50 6.70 15.06
CA ARG A 466 52.79 6.28 13.69
C ARG A 466 53.68 7.31 13.00
N THR A 467 54.87 6.90 12.56
CA THR A 467 55.79 7.73 11.78
C THR A 467 55.52 7.59 10.28
N LEU A 468 56.03 8.51 9.47
CA LEU A 468 55.93 8.39 8.01
C LEU A 468 56.62 7.12 7.47
N ALA A 469 57.70 6.68 8.11
CA ALA A 469 58.43 5.48 7.71
C ALA A 469 57.64 4.19 8.00
N SER A 470 56.93 4.12 9.14
CA SER A 470 56.10 2.94 9.46
C SER A 470 54.83 2.87 8.62
N ALA A 471 54.32 4.02 8.15
CA ALA A 471 53.11 4.12 7.35
C ALA A 471 53.21 3.55 5.92
N GLN A 472 54.40 3.17 5.47
CA GLN A 472 54.67 2.69 4.11
C GLN A 472 55.26 1.28 4.04
N ALA A 473 55.38 0.57 5.18
CA ALA A 473 55.90 -0.79 5.21
C ALA A 473 55.03 -1.71 4.33
N SER A 474 55.59 -2.16 3.20
CA SER A 474 54.91 -3.00 2.23
C SER A 474 54.56 -4.37 2.85
N PRO A 475 53.36 -4.94 2.62
CA PRO A 475 52.99 -6.27 3.10
C PRO A 475 53.79 -7.42 2.43
N PHE A 476 54.73 -7.13 1.53
CA PHE A 476 55.43 -8.13 0.70
C PHE A 476 56.84 -8.53 1.15
N LEU A 477 57.31 -8.13 2.32
CA LEU A 477 58.58 -8.66 2.86
C LEU A 477 58.29 -9.88 3.77
N PRO A 478 58.83 -11.08 3.48
CA PRO A 478 58.65 -12.24 4.34
C PRO A 478 59.35 -12.01 5.69
N PRO A 479 58.81 -12.54 6.80
CA PRO A 479 59.41 -12.34 8.11
C PRO A 479 60.79 -13.03 8.20
N PRO A 480 61.73 -12.50 8.99
CA PRO A 480 63.01 -13.15 9.21
C PRO A 480 62.80 -14.46 9.97
N MET A 481 63.36 -15.55 9.43
CA MET A 481 63.35 -16.88 10.03
C MET A 481 63.89 -16.85 11.47
N PHE A 482 63.02 -17.08 12.45
CA PHE A 482 63.44 -17.42 13.81
C PHE A 482 63.42 -18.93 14.05
N ARG A 483 64.59 -19.38 14.53
CA ARG A 483 65.02 -20.71 14.94
C ARG A 483 63.96 -21.61 15.59
N MET A 484 63.93 -22.85 15.10
CA MET A 484 63.44 -24.03 15.81
C MET A 484 64.09 -24.20 17.19
N MET A 485 63.27 -24.40 18.22
CA MET A 485 63.60 -25.18 19.41
C MET A 485 62.45 -26.17 19.63
N ALA A 486 62.83 -27.43 19.77
CA ALA A 486 61.95 -28.57 19.97
C ALA A 486 61.54 -28.74 21.44
N ALA A 487 60.31 -29.18 21.69
CA ALA A 487 59.95 -30.00 22.86
C ALA A 487 58.56 -30.67 22.68
N SER A 488 58.61 -31.96 22.38
CA SER A 488 57.83 -33.08 22.97
C SER A 488 56.38 -32.88 23.51
N SER A 489 55.45 -33.55 22.82
CA SER A 489 54.23 -34.32 23.22
C SER A 489 54.09 -34.74 24.71
N PRO A 490 52.88 -35.11 25.26
CA PRO A 490 51.86 -35.94 24.57
C PRO A 490 50.35 -35.73 24.87
N MET A 491 49.55 -36.40 24.03
CA MET A 491 48.10 -36.66 24.13
C MET A 491 47.69 -37.47 25.38
N VAL A 492 46.49 -37.18 25.91
CA VAL A 492 45.64 -38.10 26.70
C VAL A 492 44.15 -37.76 26.47
N PRO A 493 43.26 -38.74 26.17
CA PRO A 493 41.81 -38.69 26.42
C PRO A 493 41.42 -39.68 27.55
N PRO A 494 40.15 -39.96 27.91
CA PRO A 494 38.86 -39.22 27.91
C PRO A 494 38.12 -39.29 29.29
N SER A 495 36.83 -38.90 29.33
CA SER A 495 35.72 -39.41 30.19
C SER A 495 35.08 -38.49 31.27
N ALA A 496 33.77 -38.74 31.49
CA ALA A 496 32.69 -37.90 32.04
C ALA A 496 32.56 -37.92 33.60
N PRO A 497 31.53 -37.32 34.26
CA PRO A 497 30.15 -37.84 34.21
C PRO A 497 28.99 -36.80 34.25
N VAL A 498 27.84 -37.33 33.84
CA VAL A 498 26.47 -36.83 34.00
C VAL A 498 26.06 -36.90 35.47
N ALA A 499 25.42 -35.85 35.99
CA ALA A 499 24.74 -35.88 37.28
C ALA A 499 23.22 -35.99 37.08
N THR A 500 22.69 -37.13 37.48
CA THR A 500 21.28 -37.44 37.68
C THR A 500 20.82 -36.89 39.03
N SER A 501 19.61 -36.33 39.11
CA SER A 501 18.84 -36.30 40.35
C SER A 501 17.37 -36.58 40.02
N ALA A 502 16.82 -37.51 40.78
CA ALA A 502 15.53 -38.13 40.57
C ALA A 502 14.65 -37.96 41.83
N MET A 503 13.37 -37.69 41.58
CA MET A 503 12.16 -38.06 42.37
C MET A 503 11.92 -37.34 43.72
N PRO A 504 10.66 -37.29 44.26
CA PRO A 504 9.47 -38.05 43.87
C PRO A 504 8.13 -37.27 43.77
N VAL A 505 7.16 -38.00 43.21
CA VAL A 505 5.71 -37.81 43.19
C VAL A 505 5.09 -38.18 44.55
N ALA A 506 4.08 -37.44 45.03
CA ALA A 506 2.75 -37.98 45.42
C ALA A 506 1.82 -36.98 46.12
N ARG A 507 0.56 -37.00 45.64
CA ARG A 507 -0.69 -36.56 46.27
C ARG A 507 -0.86 -37.10 47.71
N GLN A 508 -1.53 -36.34 48.59
CA GLN A 508 -2.87 -36.68 49.11
C GLN A 508 -3.46 -35.55 49.98
N ALA A 509 -4.76 -35.67 50.20
CA ALA A 509 -5.68 -34.64 50.64
C ALA A 509 -6.22 -34.87 52.07
N ARG A 510 -6.96 -33.85 52.54
CA ARG A 510 -8.20 -33.89 53.39
C ARG A 510 -8.13 -33.58 54.91
N PHE A 511 -9.00 -32.60 55.26
CA PHE A 511 -9.86 -32.37 56.47
C PHE A 511 -9.19 -32.25 57.86
N GLY A 512 -9.64 -31.41 58.82
CA GLY A 512 -10.81 -30.52 58.95
C GLY A 512 -10.93 -29.94 60.37
N PHE A 513 -12.04 -29.23 60.64
CA PHE A 513 -12.59 -28.67 61.92
C PHE A 513 -12.04 -27.31 62.41
N ALA A 514 -12.79 -26.33 62.94
CA ALA A 514 -14.23 -26.06 63.14
C ALA A 514 -14.45 -24.60 63.67
N SER A 515 -15.55 -23.96 63.24
CA SER A 515 -16.58 -23.05 63.87
C SER A 515 -16.29 -22.17 65.13
N PRO A 516 -17.17 -21.21 65.60
CA PRO A 516 -18.60 -20.96 65.29
C PRO A 516 -19.12 -19.47 65.26
N VAL A 517 -20.46 -19.35 65.05
CA VAL A 517 -21.41 -18.20 64.95
C VAL A 517 -21.72 -17.52 66.32
N PRO A 518 -22.49 -16.38 66.43
CA PRO A 518 -23.98 -16.42 66.44
C PRO A 518 -24.82 -15.14 66.03
N ARG A 519 -26.07 -15.40 65.60
CA ARG A 519 -27.43 -14.81 65.93
C ARG A 519 -27.90 -13.34 65.68
N GLN A 520 -28.99 -13.25 64.90
CA GLN A 520 -30.39 -12.73 65.13
C GLN A 520 -30.76 -11.27 65.55
N ALA A 521 -31.78 -10.75 64.83
CA ALA A 521 -33.04 -10.08 65.27
C ALA A 521 -33.28 -8.56 65.04
N ALA A 522 -34.28 -8.28 64.18
CA ALA A 522 -35.45 -7.36 64.22
C ALA A 522 -35.44 -5.98 64.92
N ALA A 523 -36.03 -4.96 64.27
CA ALA A 523 -37.14 -4.11 64.80
C ALA A 523 -37.53 -2.87 63.93
N LEU A 524 -38.85 -2.69 63.76
CA LEU A 524 -39.73 -1.50 63.59
C LEU A 524 -39.48 -0.43 62.50
N GLU A 525 -40.44 -0.10 61.60
CA GLU A 525 -41.79 0.51 61.72
C GLU A 525 -41.83 2.02 62.05
N ALA A 526 -42.36 2.83 61.11
CA ALA A 526 -43.24 3.97 61.40
C ALA A 526 -44.14 4.29 60.19
N LEU A 527 -45.45 4.18 60.44
CA LEU A 527 -46.59 4.50 59.59
C LEU A 527 -46.85 6.01 59.50
N ALA A 528 -47.39 6.46 58.37
CA ALA A 528 -48.42 7.50 58.35
C ALA A 528 -49.40 7.24 57.21
N GLN A 529 -50.59 6.74 57.56
CA GLN A 529 -51.76 6.64 56.68
C GLN A 529 -52.52 7.97 56.64
N GLY A 530 -53.10 8.29 55.49
CA GLY A 530 -54.12 9.32 55.32
C GLY A 530 -54.87 9.14 54.00
N VAL A 531 -56.09 8.61 54.09
CA VAL A 531 -57.16 8.47 53.07
C VAL A 531 -58.42 9.05 53.78
N PRO A 532 -59.51 9.59 53.14
CA PRO A 532 -59.99 9.47 51.75
C PRO A 532 -60.46 10.80 51.08
N GLY A 533 -60.81 10.72 49.78
CA GLY A 533 -61.69 11.71 49.14
C GLY A 533 -61.93 11.43 47.67
N ALA A 534 -63.10 10.88 47.34
CA ALA A 534 -63.56 10.56 45.99
C ALA A 534 -63.77 11.79 45.10
N THR A 535 -63.56 11.65 43.80
CA THR A 535 -64.44 12.15 42.71
C THR A 535 -63.87 11.78 41.33
N THR A 536 -64.63 11.00 40.57
CA THR A 536 -64.64 11.00 39.10
C THR A 536 -65.53 12.18 38.63
N PRO A 537 -65.26 12.82 37.47
CA PRO A 537 -65.74 12.25 36.21
C PRO A 537 -64.88 12.50 34.96
N ALA A 538 -65.24 11.71 33.95
CA ALA A 538 -64.95 11.74 32.53
C ALA A 538 -64.43 13.04 31.90
N GLY A 539 -63.42 12.87 31.03
CA GLY A 539 -63.00 13.85 30.03
C GLY A 539 -62.24 13.16 28.90
N THR A 540 -62.94 12.89 27.81
CA THR A 540 -62.42 12.43 26.51
C THR A 540 -61.37 13.40 25.95
N ALA A 541 -60.18 12.91 25.62
CA ALA A 541 -59.21 13.63 24.79
C ALA A 541 -58.47 12.67 23.84
N SER A 542 -58.98 12.62 22.61
CA SER A 542 -58.23 12.61 21.34
C SER A 542 -56.86 11.91 21.31
N SER A 543 -56.83 10.73 20.71
CA SER A 543 -55.63 10.09 20.17
C SER A 543 -55.00 10.95 19.06
N GLY A 544 -54.13 11.88 19.45
CA GLY A 544 -53.16 12.48 18.54
C GLY A 544 -52.01 11.50 18.34
N LYS A 545 -52.06 10.70 17.27
CA LYS A 545 -50.87 10.01 16.76
C LYS A 545 -49.92 11.07 16.22
N THR A 546 -49.02 11.56 17.07
CA THR A 546 -47.86 12.33 16.63
C THR A 546 -46.90 11.36 15.94
N ALA A 547 -47.04 11.20 14.62
CA ALA A 547 -46.03 10.56 13.80
C ALA A 547 -44.77 11.45 13.89
N MET A 548 -43.76 10.97 14.61
CA MET A 548 -42.44 11.59 14.57
C MET A 548 -41.81 11.34 13.19
N PRO A 549 -41.11 12.33 12.62
CA PRO A 549 -40.46 12.19 11.33
C PRO A 549 -39.37 11.13 11.45
N THR A 550 -39.52 10.03 10.71
CA THR A 550 -38.46 9.06 10.47
C THR A 550 -37.40 9.74 9.61
N THR A 551 -36.40 10.35 10.24
CA THR A 551 -35.12 10.61 9.57
C THR A 551 -34.58 9.26 9.12
N LEU A 552 -34.62 9.00 7.81
CA LEU A 552 -34.06 7.80 7.19
C LEU A 552 -32.59 7.69 7.61
N ALA A 553 -32.27 6.67 8.39
CA ALA A 553 -30.89 6.38 8.75
C ALA A 553 -30.09 6.08 7.47
N GLN A 554 -28.95 6.76 7.30
CA GLN A 554 -28.10 6.61 6.13
C GLN A 554 -27.43 5.22 6.14
N VAL A 555 -27.60 4.46 5.06
CA VAL A 555 -26.99 3.12 4.90
C VAL A 555 -25.50 3.26 4.56
N ARG A 556 -24.64 2.53 5.30
CA ARG A 556 -23.17 2.53 5.13
C ARG A 556 -22.73 1.71 3.89
N LEU A 557 -22.02 2.33 2.93
CA LEU A 557 -21.67 1.74 1.62
C LEU A 557 -20.18 1.88 1.20
N GLN A 558 -19.42 2.84 1.73
CA GLN A 558 -18.04 3.16 1.30
C GLN A 558 -16.99 2.80 2.37
N PHE A 559 -16.09 1.86 2.08
CA PHE A 559 -15.07 1.38 3.03
C PHE A 559 -13.65 1.63 2.50
N ALA A 560 -13.31 2.89 2.19
CA ALA A 560 -11.97 3.27 1.73
C ALA A 560 -10.93 3.17 2.87
N GLU A 561 -9.81 2.50 2.63
CA GLU A 561 -8.78 2.25 3.65
C GLU A 561 -7.74 3.38 3.73
N VAL A 562 -7.37 4.00 2.61
CA VAL A 562 -6.58 5.24 2.58
C VAL A 562 -7.47 6.34 2.01
N VAL A 563 -7.86 7.29 2.85
CA VAL A 563 -8.83 8.34 2.49
C VAL A 563 -8.14 9.61 1.98
N TYR A 564 -6.88 9.84 2.36
CA TYR A 564 -6.10 10.98 1.90
C TYR A 564 -4.59 10.66 1.88
N ASN A 565 -3.88 11.07 0.83
CA ASN A 565 -2.41 11.05 0.79
C ASN A 565 -1.91 12.03 -0.29
N GLN A 566 -1.44 13.20 0.13
CA GLN A 566 -0.96 14.26 -0.76
C GLN A 566 0.15 15.09 -0.09
N LEU A 567 0.91 15.86 -0.91
CA LEU A 567 1.79 16.92 -0.44
C LEU A 567 0.99 18.22 -0.28
N VAL A 568 1.01 18.77 0.93
CA VAL A 568 0.33 20.01 1.30
C VAL A 568 1.37 21.09 1.53
N GLN A 569 1.23 22.22 0.85
CA GLN A 569 2.11 23.37 1.04
C GLN A 569 1.64 24.19 2.24
N VAL A 570 2.47 24.28 3.29
CA VAL A 570 2.10 24.93 4.56
C VAL A 570 2.97 26.16 4.79
N GLN A 571 2.33 27.32 4.90
CA GLN A 571 2.98 28.56 5.30
C GLN A 571 2.41 29.01 6.64
N GLY A 572 3.06 28.63 7.74
CA GLY A 572 2.56 28.80 9.09
C GLY A 572 1.41 27.86 9.45
N GLU A 573 0.30 27.89 8.70
CA GLU A 573 -0.89 27.07 8.96
C GLU A 573 -1.63 26.69 7.66
N ALA A 574 -2.17 25.47 7.60
CA ALA A 574 -3.02 25.00 6.51
C ALA A 574 -4.15 24.10 7.06
N HIS A 575 -5.32 24.17 6.42
CA HIS A 575 -6.47 23.32 6.74
C HIS A 575 -6.80 22.42 5.56
N VAL A 576 -6.96 21.12 5.83
CA VAL A 576 -7.26 20.10 4.82
C VAL A 576 -8.57 19.43 5.19
N GLU A 577 -9.55 19.49 4.28
CA GLU A 577 -10.83 18.81 4.42
C GLU A 577 -10.73 17.37 3.90
N VAL A 578 -11.03 16.40 4.76
CA VAL A 578 -10.98 14.97 4.43
C VAL A 578 -12.32 14.33 4.73
N THR A 579 -12.86 13.55 3.79
CA THR A 579 -14.07 12.75 4.03
C THR A 579 -13.65 11.36 4.49
N LEU A 580 -14.07 10.95 5.69
CA LEU A 580 -13.79 9.62 6.22
C LEU A 580 -14.62 8.55 5.49
N GLY A 581 -14.19 7.30 5.55
CA GLY A 581 -15.01 6.16 5.10
C GLY A 581 -16.14 5.84 6.09
N ASP A 582 -17.09 5.00 5.65
CA ASP A 582 -18.22 4.52 6.45
C ASP A 582 -17.82 3.42 7.46
N SER A 583 -16.54 3.03 7.48
CA SER A 583 -15.98 2.11 8.48
C SER A 583 -15.98 2.75 9.87
N MET A 584 -16.48 2.04 10.87
CA MET A 584 -16.12 2.32 12.27
C MET A 584 -14.74 1.77 12.55
N THR A 585 -13.76 2.66 12.52
CA THR A 585 -12.34 2.32 12.65
C THR A 585 -11.60 3.45 13.32
N ARG A 586 -10.30 3.27 13.56
CA ARG A 586 -9.40 4.35 13.93
C ARG A 586 -8.61 4.72 12.70
N TYR A 587 -8.59 6.00 12.36
CA TYR A 587 -7.72 6.54 11.32
C TYR A 587 -6.43 7.04 11.97
N SER A 588 -5.28 6.64 11.43
CA SER A 588 -4.01 7.32 11.69
C SER A 588 -3.87 8.49 10.72
N ILE A 589 -3.44 9.62 11.27
CA ILE A 589 -3.09 10.83 10.52
C ILE A 589 -1.60 11.06 10.71
N GLU A 590 -0.86 10.86 9.64
CA GLU A 590 0.59 10.99 9.62
C GLU A 590 0.96 12.24 8.80
N ALA A 591 1.79 13.10 9.38
CA ALA A 591 2.32 14.28 8.73
C ALA A 591 3.85 14.23 8.73
N PHE A 592 4.48 14.39 7.57
CA PHE A 592 5.94 14.51 7.43
C PHE A 592 6.30 15.79 6.71
N ALA A 593 7.04 16.67 7.38
CA ALA A 593 7.48 17.94 6.82
C ALA A 593 8.97 17.91 6.53
N LEU A 594 9.36 18.52 5.40
CA LEU A 594 10.76 18.68 4.99
C LEU A 594 11.05 20.14 4.68
N SER A 595 12.03 20.72 5.36
CA SER A 595 12.60 22.02 5.06
C SER A 595 13.98 21.83 4.46
N ALA A 596 14.18 22.26 3.22
CA ALA A 596 15.47 22.06 2.55
C ALA A 596 16.57 22.96 3.11
N GLU A 597 16.22 24.10 3.72
CA GLU A 597 17.15 25.05 4.36
C GLU A 597 16.57 25.46 5.72
N PRO A 598 17.22 25.20 6.87
CA PRO A 598 18.58 24.72 7.04
C PRO A 598 18.71 23.19 6.98
N LEU A 599 17.96 22.46 6.14
CA LEU A 599 17.93 21.00 6.09
C LEU A 599 17.34 20.37 7.36
N ASP A 600 16.03 20.52 7.51
CA ASP A 600 15.28 20.06 8.67
C ASP A 600 14.08 19.17 8.28
N TRP A 601 13.69 18.26 9.16
CA TRP A 601 12.51 17.44 8.97
C TRP A 601 11.91 17.03 10.30
N GLN A 602 10.59 16.86 10.29
CA GLN A 602 9.85 16.40 11.44
C GLN A 602 8.65 15.57 11.00
N ARG A 603 8.30 14.59 11.82
CA ARG A 603 7.07 13.82 11.71
C ARG A 603 6.16 14.17 12.88
N ALA A 604 4.88 14.33 12.59
CA ALA A 604 3.80 14.41 13.58
C ALA A 604 2.77 13.33 13.26
N GLU A 605 2.17 12.76 14.30
CA GLU A 605 1.09 11.77 14.15
C GLU A 605 -0.03 12.07 15.14
N THR A 606 -1.26 11.87 14.69
CA THR A 606 -2.45 11.92 15.53
C THR A 606 -3.45 10.88 15.04
N THR A 607 -4.57 10.72 15.73
CA THR A 607 -5.60 9.74 15.35
C THR A 607 -6.99 10.35 15.42
N ILE A 608 -7.90 9.79 14.62
CA ILE A 608 -9.34 10.05 14.71
C ILE A 608 -10.05 8.72 14.94
N ASN A 609 -10.92 8.67 15.96
CA ASN A 609 -11.82 7.55 16.14
C ASN A 609 -13.11 7.80 15.35
N ALA A 610 -13.34 7.03 14.28
CA ALA A 610 -14.62 7.01 13.59
C ALA A 610 -15.59 6.12 14.39
N VAL A 611 -16.45 6.75 15.19
CA VAL A 611 -17.30 6.07 16.18
C VAL A 611 -18.77 6.42 16.01
N GLN A 612 -19.62 5.48 16.40
CA GLN A 612 -21.06 5.65 16.50
C GLN A 612 -21.50 5.13 17.87
N SER A 613 -22.45 5.84 18.50
CA SER A 613 -22.91 5.49 19.85
C SER A 613 -23.65 4.17 19.93
N VAL A 614 -24.09 3.65 18.77
CA VAL A 614 -24.76 2.36 18.59
C VAL A 614 -24.29 1.80 17.27
N TYR A 615 -24.04 0.50 17.23
CA TYR A 615 -23.74 -0.19 15.98
C TYR A 615 -24.21 -1.63 15.96
N GLY A 616 -24.56 -2.09 14.76
CA GLY A 616 -24.68 -3.49 14.38
C GLY A 616 -23.85 -3.77 13.15
N GLU A 617 -22.76 -4.51 13.28
CA GLU A 617 -21.94 -4.89 12.13
C GLU A 617 -22.31 -6.28 11.62
N LEU A 618 -22.99 -6.31 10.48
CA LEU A 618 -23.44 -7.55 9.85
C LEU A 618 -22.33 -8.21 9.03
N THR A 619 -21.94 -9.42 9.44
CA THR A 619 -21.04 -10.31 8.69
C THR A 619 -21.83 -11.52 8.21
N VAL A 620 -22.11 -11.56 6.90
CA VAL A 620 -22.85 -12.65 6.26
C VAL A 620 -22.08 -13.19 5.06
N SER A 621 -22.33 -14.47 4.73
CA SER A 621 -21.87 -15.03 3.46
C SER A 621 -22.62 -14.32 2.31
N PRO A 622 -21.93 -13.88 1.25
CA PRO A 622 -22.59 -13.28 0.09
C PRO A 622 -23.53 -14.27 -0.61
N PHE A 623 -23.26 -15.57 -0.46
CA PHE A 623 -24.04 -16.66 -1.05
C PHE A 623 -24.42 -17.72 -0.03
N VAL A 624 -25.68 -18.16 -0.07
CA VAL A 624 -26.21 -19.26 0.75
C VAL A 624 -27.25 -20.01 -0.06
N ARG A 625 -27.18 -21.33 -0.19
CA ARG A 625 -28.27 -22.10 -0.81
C ARG A 625 -29.42 -22.25 0.18
N ALA A 626 -30.67 -22.12 -0.27
CA ALA A 626 -31.82 -22.44 0.55
C ALA A 626 -31.73 -23.88 1.11
N GLY A 627 -31.70 -24.01 2.44
CA GLY A 627 -31.56 -25.28 3.16
C GLY A 627 -30.15 -25.57 3.70
N ASP A 628 -29.12 -24.82 3.27
CA ASP A 628 -27.79 -24.94 3.87
C ASP A 628 -27.79 -24.31 5.28
N PRO A 629 -27.22 -24.97 6.29
CA PRO A 629 -27.21 -24.49 7.68
C PRO A 629 -26.10 -23.45 7.89
N VAL A 630 -26.21 -22.31 7.21
CA VAL A 630 -25.25 -21.21 7.32
C VAL A 630 -25.74 -20.20 8.36
N MET A 631 -24.85 -19.80 9.27
CA MET A 631 -25.14 -18.79 10.29
C MET A 631 -24.47 -17.47 9.94
N GLY A 632 -25.23 -16.40 9.97
CA GLY A 632 -24.76 -15.03 9.94
C GLY A 632 -24.23 -14.63 11.30
N ARG A 633 -23.41 -13.59 11.31
CA ARG A 633 -22.81 -13.02 12.50
C ARG A 633 -23.16 -11.54 12.56
N LEU A 634 -23.57 -11.07 13.73
CA LEU A 634 -23.81 -9.65 14.00
C LEU A 634 -23.04 -9.27 15.26
N ASP A 635 -22.05 -8.39 15.13
CA ASP A 635 -21.34 -7.80 16.27
C ASP A 635 -22.08 -6.53 16.69
N VAL A 636 -22.43 -6.42 17.98
CA VAL A 636 -23.33 -5.37 18.50
C VAL A 636 -22.64 -4.53 19.55
N GLY A 637 -22.80 -3.20 19.48
CA GLY A 637 -22.37 -2.30 20.55
C GLY A 637 -23.32 -1.13 20.78
N ALA A 638 -23.39 -0.66 22.03
CA ALA A 638 -24.17 0.50 22.44
C ALA A 638 -23.51 1.24 23.63
N ALA A 639 -23.51 2.57 23.57
CA ALA A 639 -22.86 3.46 24.54
C ALA A 639 -23.54 3.48 25.93
N SER A 640 -24.73 2.90 26.09
CA SER A 640 -25.33 2.66 27.41
C SER A 640 -24.89 1.36 28.08
N GLY A 641 -24.10 0.53 27.39
CA GLY A 641 -23.74 -0.82 27.83
C GLY A 641 -24.80 -1.88 27.50
N SER A 642 -25.93 -1.50 26.90
CA SER A 642 -26.99 -2.43 26.50
C SER A 642 -27.67 -2.03 25.19
N ALA A 643 -27.94 -3.01 24.33
CA ALA A 643 -28.55 -2.81 23.01
C ALA A 643 -29.83 -3.62 22.87
N MET A 644 -30.80 -3.10 22.13
CA MET A 644 -31.93 -3.90 21.60
C MET A 644 -31.63 -4.21 20.15
N VAL A 645 -31.75 -5.49 19.77
CA VAL A 645 -31.34 -5.97 18.45
C VAL A 645 -32.46 -6.72 17.79
N GLU A 646 -32.64 -6.44 16.51
CA GLU A 646 -33.53 -7.17 15.62
C GLU A 646 -32.77 -7.43 14.32
N VAL A 647 -32.80 -8.68 13.84
CA VAL A 647 -32.35 -9.00 12.49
C VAL A 647 -33.57 -9.50 11.73
N GLN A 648 -33.75 -8.98 10.52
CA GLN A 648 -34.85 -9.31 9.64
C GLN A 648 -34.29 -9.95 8.36
N HIS A 649 -34.99 -10.96 7.86
CA HIS A 649 -34.84 -11.52 6.52
C HIS A 649 -36.08 -11.14 5.70
N ASN A 650 -35.91 -10.35 4.64
CA ASN A 650 -37.01 -9.80 3.83
C ASN A 650 -38.14 -9.23 4.72
N ASP A 651 -37.79 -8.29 5.62
CA ASP A 651 -38.69 -7.66 6.60
C ASP A 651 -39.31 -8.61 7.65
N THR A 652 -38.87 -9.87 7.71
CA THR A 652 -39.35 -10.87 8.67
C THR A 652 -38.29 -11.15 9.74
N PRO A 653 -38.56 -10.96 11.05
CA PRO A 653 -37.57 -11.20 12.10
C PRO A 653 -37.04 -12.64 12.11
N VAL A 654 -35.73 -12.79 12.30
CA VAL A 654 -35.06 -14.10 12.46
C VAL A 654 -34.61 -14.31 13.91
N PRO A 655 -34.58 -15.57 14.41
CA PRO A 655 -34.12 -15.84 15.76
C PRO A 655 -32.63 -15.52 15.90
N LEU A 656 -32.29 -14.92 17.04
CA LEU A 656 -30.92 -14.55 17.40
C LEU A 656 -30.41 -15.48 18.50
N PHE A 657 -29.13 -15.81 18.45
CA PHE A 657 -28.44 -16.65 19.42
C PHE A 657 -27.14 -15.97 19.86
N TYR A 658 -26.76 -16.13 21.12
CA TYR A 658 -25.40 -15.83 21.54
C TYR A 658 -24.41 -16.80 20.90
N GLU A 659 -23.12 -16.45 20.90
CA GLU A 659 -22.06 -17.35 20.42
C GLU A 659 -21.99 -18.68 21.20
N SER A 660 -22.49 -18.71 22.44
CA SER A 660 -22.69 -19.93 23.24
C SER A 660 -23.79 -20.87 22.73
N GLY A 661 -24.63 -20.39 21.79
CA GLY A 661 -25.81 -21.08 21.28
C GLY A 661 -27.12 -20.79 22.03
N GLU A 662 -27.09 -20.01 23.11
CA GLU A 662 -28.29 -19.63 23.87
C GLU A 662 -29.17 -18.66 23.07
N ALA A 663 -30.49 -18.90 23.03
CA ALA A 663 -31.45 -18.08 22.30
C ALA A 663 -31.70 -16.72 22.97
N ILE A 664 -31.84 -15.67 22.17
CA ILE A 664 -32.13 -14.32 22.63
C ILE A 664 -33.62 -14.06 22.55
N THR A 665 -34.19 -13.51 23.63
CA THR A 665 -35.59 -13.09 23.65
C THR A 665 -35.74 -11.74 22.95
N ALA A 666 -36.54 -11.69 21.89
CA ALA A 666 -36.78 -10.47 21.12
C ALA A 666 -37.30 -9.33 22.01
N GLY A 667 -36.78 -8.12 21.77
CA GLY A 667 -37.19 -6.91 22.50
C GLY A 667 -36.57 -6.74 23.89
N LEU A 668 -35.79 -7.69 24.40
CA LEU A 668 -35.01 -7.51 25.63
C LEU A 668 -33.62 -6.93 25.34
N PRO A 669 -33.09 -6.07 26.24
CA PRO A 669 -31.76 -5.52 26.09
C PRO A 669 -30.69 -6.62 26.28
N ILE A 670 -29.74 -6.68 25.37
CA ILE A 670 -28.54 -7.53 25.46
C ILE A 670 -27.31 -6.69 25.86
N PRO A 671 -26.28 -7.27 26.46
CA PRO A 671 -25.04 -6.56 26.77
C PRO A 671 -24.37 -6.01 25.51
N SER A 672 -23.83 -4.78 25.59
CA SER A 672 -22.95 -4.23 24.55
C SER A 672 -21.69 -5.10 24.40
N GLY A 673 -21.21 -5.27 23.18
CA GLY A 673 -20.08 -6.16 22.84
C GLY A 673 -20.49 -7.61 22.57
N SER A 674 -21.79 -7.92 22.58
CA SER A 674 -22.31 -9.26 22.25
C SER A 674 -22.08 -9.59 20.78
N VAL A 675 -21.69 -10.84 20.51
CA VAL A 675 -21.66 -11.43 19.17
C VAL A 675 -22.88 -12.32 19.01
N LEU A 676 -23.72 -11.99 18.04
CA LEU A 676 -24.95 -12.72 17.77
C LEU A 676 -24.81 -13.57 16.52
N ARG A 677 -25.45 -14.73 16.54
CA ARG A 677 -25.58 -15.65 15.41
C ARG A 677 -27.04 -15.76 15.01
N PHE A 678 -27.31 -15.89 13.73
CA PHE A 678 -28.68 -16.04 13.20
C PHE A 678 -28.66 -16.85 11.90
N PRO A 679 -29.72 -17.60 11.56
CA PRO A 679 -29.75 -18.40 10.35
C PRO A 679 -29.81 -17.52 9.09
N LEU A 680 -29.03 -17.88 8.06
CA LEU A 680 -29.05 -17.20 6.77
C LEU A 680 -29.92 -17.92 5.76
N LYS A 681 -30.58 -17.13 4.92
CA LYS A 681 -31.29 -17.56 3.72
C LYS A 681 -31.05 -16.52 2.62
N PRO A 682 -31.16 -16.90 1.34
CA PRO A 682 -31.19 -15.93 0.23
C PRO A 682 -32.23 -14.84 0.46
N GLY A 683 -31.85 -13.59 0.28
CA GLY A 683 -32.70 -12.41 0.48
C GLY A 683 -31.99 -11.27 1.20
N THR A 684 -32.73 -10.21 1.48
CA THR A 684 -32.23 -9.05 2.22
C THR A 684 -32.15 -9.37 3.70
N ILE A 685 -30.99 -9.16 4.32
CA ILE A 685 -30.77 -9.22 5.75
C ILE A 685 -30.57 -7.80 6.27
N THR A 686 -31.45 -7.38 7.17
CA THR A 686 -31.40 -6.05 7.78
C THR A 686 -31.21 -6.23 9.28
N ALA A 687 -30.10 -5.73 9.82
CA ALA A 687 -29.90 -5.63 11.26
C ALA A 687 -30.23 -4.22 11.74
N ILE A 688 -31.08 -4.15 12.75
CA ILE A 688 -31.55 -2.94 13.40
C ILE A 688 -31.06 -3.02 14.85
N VAL A 689 -30.15 -2.14 15.23
CA VAL A 689 -29.61 -2.05 16.60
C VAL A 689 -30.01 -0.73 17.21
N ARG A 690 -30.58 -0.76 18.42
CA ARG A 690 -30.97 0.43 19.18
C ARG A 690 -30.25 0.48 20.52
N ASP A 691 -29.83 1.67 20.94
CA ASP A 691 -29.40 1.86 22.33
C ASP A 691 -30.62 1.73 23.24
N ALA A 692 -30.59 0.80 24.19
CA ALA A 692 -31.72 0.54 25.07
C ALA A 692 -32.05 1.71 26.02
N ARG A 693 -31.13 2.66 26.23
CA ARG A 693 -31.30 3.79 27.18
C ARG A 693 -31.09 5.16 26.55
N LYS A 694 -30.18 5.30 25.60
CA LYS A 694 -29.78 6.61 25.02
C LYS A 694 -30.43 6.92 23.65
N GLY A 695 -31.29 6.05 23.12
CA GLY A 695 -32.12 6.33 21.95
C GLY A 695 -31.42 6.39 20.59
N GLY A 696 -30.18 5.92 20.47
CA GLY A 696 -29.47 5.80 19.19
C GLY A 696 -29.96 4.60 18.36
N LEU A 697 -29.84 4.69 17.03
CA LEU A 697 -30.23 3.65 16.08
C LEU A 697 -29.12 3.45 15.04
N ASP A 698 -28.75 2.20 14.78
CA ASP A 698 -27.95 1.80 13.63
C ASP A 698 -28.75 0.80 12.79
N VAL A 699 -28.68 0.96 11.47
CA VAL A 699 -29.30 0.04 10.51
C VAL A 699 -28.24 -0.37 9.51
N SER A 700 -27.97 -1.67 9.45
CA SER A 700 -27.06 -2.26 8.46
C SER A 700 -27.83 -3.26 7.62
N GLU A 701 -27.63 -3.21 6.31
CA GLU A 701 -28.30 -4.08 5.36
C GLU A 701 -27.28 -4.79 4.46
N ARG A 702 -27.52 -6.08 4.21
CA ARG A 702 -26.78 -6.90 3.24
C ARG A 702 -27.75 -7.79 2.51
N TYR A 703 -27.52 -8.01 1.22
CA TYR A 703 -28.26 -8.99 0.45
C TYR A 703 -27.45 -10.28 0.31
N ILE A 704 -28.12 -11.42 0.47
CA ILE A 704 -27.56 -12.76 0.28
C ILE A 704 -28.17 -13.37 -0.96
N SER A 705 -27.33 -13.77 -1.90
CA SER A 705 -27.74 -14.47 -3.11
C SER A 705 -27.74 -15.99 -2.90
N GLU A 706 -28.39 -16.74 -3.79
CA GLU A 706 -28.10 -18.17 -3.92
C GLU A 706 -26.78 -18.34 -4.70
N PRO A 707 -25.99 -19.40 -4.42
CA PRO A 707 -24.81 -19.71 -5.22
C PRO A 707 -25.15 -19.77 -6.72
N GLY A 708 -24.48 -18.96 -7.52
CA GLY A 708 -24.74 -18.81 -8.96
C GLY A 708 -25.95 -17.92 -9.34
N ARG A 709 -26.55 -17.19 -8.39
CA ARG A 709 -27.54 -16.12 -8.66
C ARG A 709 -26.98 -14.75 -8.30
N LEU A 710 -26.18 -14.18 -9.18
CA LEU A 710 -25.48 -12.92 -8.93
C LEU A 710 -26.42 -11.73 -9.15
N ARG A 711 -26.45 -10.77 -8.22
CA ARG A 711 -27.11 -9.48 -8.44
C ARG A 711 -26.07 -8.43 -8.76
N HIS A 712 -26.27 -7.75 -9.87
CA HIS A 712 -25.42 -6.68 -10.34
C HIS A 712 -26.23 -5.40 -10.44
N VAL A 713 -25.69 -4.31 -9.90
CA VAL A 713 -26.18 -2.98 -10.22
C VAL A 713 -25.41 -2.51 -11.45
N THR A 714 -26.12 -2.32 -12.56
CA THR A 714 -25.55 -1.83 -13.81
C THR A 714 -25.91 -0.39 -14.02
N ARG A 715 -24.98 0.37 -14.61
CA ARG A 715 -25.19 1.77 -14.98
C ARG A 715 -25.05 1.86 -16.49
N SER A 716 -26.16 2.11 -17.15
CA SER A 716 -26.20 2.30 -18.59
C SER A 716 -26.38 3.78 -18.93
N LEU A 717 -25.95 4.15 -20.14
CA LEU A 717 -26.08 5.50 -20.66
C LEU A 717 -27.18 5.55 -21.72
N ARG A 718 -28.03 6.57 -21.67
CA ARG A 718 -28.98 6.95 -22.72
C ARG A 718 -28.68 8.36 -23.20
N ILE A 719 -28.56 8.51 -24.51
CA ILE A 719 -28.53 9.79 -25.21
C ILE A 719 -29.94 10.06 -25.71
N LEU A 720 -30.54 11.15 -25.25
CA LEU A 720 -31.89 11.60 -25.60
C LEU A 720 -31.79 12.72 -26.63
N THR A 721 -32.54 12.59 -27.71
CA THR A 721 -32.78 13.64 -28.71
C THR A 721 -34.12 14.35 -28.46
N PRO A 722 -34.39 15.52 -29.07
CA PRO A 722 -35.62 16.25 -28.81
C PRO A 722 -36.86 15.39 -29.05
N GLY A 723 -37.70 15.27 -28.01
CA GLY A 723 -38.89 14.42 -28.00
C GLY A 723 -38.70 13.06 -27.30
N ASP A 724 -37.47 12.60 -27.08
CA ASP A 724 -37.20 11.36 -26.36
C ASP A 724 -37.47 11.52 -24.86
N GLU A 725 -37.99 10.45 -24.25
CA GLU A 725 -38.30 10.38 -22.83
C GLU A 725 -37.80 9.06 -22.22
N VAL A 726 -37.22 9.15 -21.03
CA VAL A 726 -36.87 8.01 -20.20
C VAL A 726 -37.61 8.10 -18.87
N THR A 727 -38.20 7.00 -18.42
CA THR A 727 -38.91 6.92 -17.13
C THR A 727 -38.46 5.70 -16.33
N LEU A 728 -38.52 5.78 -14.99
CA LEU A 728 -38.18 4.64 -14.13
C LEU A 728 -39.02 3.40 -14.47
N ARG A 729 -40.30 3.61 -14.78
CA ARG A 729 -41.26 2.53 -15.06
C ARG A 729 -41.00 1.83 -16.38
N THR A 730 -40.75 2.58 -17.45
CA THR A 730 -40.48 2.00 -18.78
C THR A 730 -39.15 1.28 -18.83
N GLU A 731 -38.14 1.79 -18.10
CA GLU A 731 -36.81 1.17 -18.07
C GLU A 731 -36.65 0.09 -17.00
N GLN A 732 -37.63 -0.09 -16.11
CA GLN A 732 -37.51 -0.92 -14.89
C GLN A 732 -36.24 -0.54 -14.10
N ALA A 733 -35.98 0.75 -13.99
CA ALA A 733 -34.76 1.29 -13.39
C ALA A 733 -34.95 1.60 -11.91
N LEU A 734 -33.86 1.48 -11.15
CA LEU A 734 -33.78 1.90 -9.75
C LEU A 734 -33.61 3.41 -9.63
N GLU A 735 -32.81 4.00 -10.51
CA GLU A 735 -32.46 5.42 -10.51
C GLU A 735 -32.30 5.95 -11.95
N LEU A 736 -32.74 7.19 -12.16
CA LEU A 736 -32.42 8.00 -13.33
C LEU A 736 -31.63 9.22 -12.89
N ARG A 737 -30.59 9.57 -13.63
CA ARG A 737 -29.80 10.77 -13.34
C ARG A 737 -29.44 11.52 -14.64
N PRO A 738 -29.80 12.81 -14.78
CA PRO A 738 -29.29 13.63 -15.87
C PRO A 738 -27.78 13.86 -15.69
N LEU A 739 -27.01 13.83 -16.78
CA LEU A 739 -25.56 14.01 -16.76
C LEU A 739 -25.14 15.31 -17.46
N PRO A 740 -24.07 15.97 -16.98
CA PRO A 740 -23.54 17.20 -17.59
C PRO A 740 -22.89 16.97 -18.96
N GLY A 741 -22.38 15.77 -19.21
CA GLY A 741 -21.61 15.44 -20.41
C GLY A 741 -21.12 14.00 -20.39
N LEU A 742 -20.43 13.60 -21.46
CA LEU A 742 -19.91 12.23 -21.64
C LEU A 742 -18.63 11.96 -20.84
N GLU A 743 -17.98 12.99 -20.29
CA GLU A 743 -16.63 12.89 -19.70
C GLU A 743 -16.56 11.88 -18.58
N ARG A 744 -17.52 11.92 -17.63
CA ARG A 744 -17.49 11.04 -16.45
C ARG A 744 -17.82 9.58 -16.81
N PRO A 745 -18.89 9.27 -17.58
CA PRO A 745 -19.11 7.91 -18.08
C PRO A 745 -17.95 7.39 -18.93
N PHE A 746 -17.37 8.23 -19.79
CA PHE A 746 -16.22 7.84 -20.62
C PHE A 746 -15.00 7.53 -19.77
N GLN A 747 -14.74 8.35 -18.74
CA GLN A 747 -13.65 8.13 -17.83
C GLN A 747 -13.80 6.78 -17.11
N LEU A 748 -14.99 6.45 -16.60
CA LEU A 748 -15.24 5.14 -15.97
C LEU A 748 -15.02 3.99 -16.96
N PHE A 749 -15.57 4.10 -18.17
CA PHE A 749 -15.40 3.08 -19.22
C PHE A 749 -13.91 2.88 -19.58
N VAL A 750 -13.15 3.96 -19.69
CA VAL A 750 -11.71 3.92 -19.97
C VAL A 750 -10.93 3.33 -18.80
N GLU A 751 -11.18 3.79 -17.56
CA GLU A 751 -10.49 3.34 -16.36
C GLU A 751 -10.66 1.83 -16.17
N GLU A 752 -11.86 1.31 -16.36
CA GLU A 752 -12.14 -0.13 -16.27
C GLU A 752 -11.55 -0.92 -17.44
N ALA A 753 -11.55 -0.37 -18.66
CA ALA A 753 -10.87 -0.99 -19.80
C ALA A 753 -9.34 -1.06 -19.60
N CYS A 754 -8.75 -0.15 -18.81
CA CYS A 754 -7.34 -0.23 -18.42
C CYS A 754 -7.05 -1.35 -17.40
N GLN A 755 -8.06 -1.85 -16.68
CA GLN A 755 -7.92 -2.80 -15.57
C GLN A 755 -7.95 -4.29 -15.99
N TYR A 756 -8.11 -4.65 -17.27
CA TYR A 756 -8.13 -6.07 -17.70
C TYR A 756 -6.92 -6.87 -17.16
N PRO A 757 -7.09 -7.99 -16.45
CA PRO A 757 -6.02 -8.49 -15.56
C PRO A 757 -4.93 -9.33 -16.25
N TYR A 758 -5.17 -9.90 -17.44
CA TYR A 758 -4.31 -10.98 -17.96
C TYR A 758 -3.19 -10.51 -18.90
N GLY A 759 -3.36 -9.38 -19.59
CA GLY A 759 -2.28 -8.73 -20.33
C GLY A 759 -1.67 -9.54 -21.48
N CYS A 760 -2.44 -10.41 -22.15
CA CYS A 760 -2.04 -10.98 -23.45
C CYS A 760 -1.94 -9.89 -24.53
N VAL A 761 -1.43 -10.20 -25.73
CA VAL A 761 -1.29 -9.21 -26.82
C VAL A 761 -2.61 -8.53 -27.20
N GLU A 762 -3.70 -9.30 -27.17
CA GLU A 762 -5.05 -8.82 -27.44
C GLU A 762 -5.46 -7.80 -26.36
N GLN A 763 -5.40 -8.17 -25.08
CA GLN A 763 -5.75 -7.27 -23.99
C GLN A 763 -4.82 -6.06 -23.91
N THR A 764 -3.52 -6.25 -24.16
CA THR A 764 -2.52 -5.17 -24.19
C THR A 764 -2.86 -4.12 -25.25
N SER A 765 -3.27 -4.55 -26.45
CA SER A 765 -3.72 -3.62 -27.50
C SER A 765 -5.01 -2.90 -27.13
N CYS A 766 -5.94 -3.55 -26.42
CA CYS A 766 -7.16 -2.90 -25.91
C CYS A 766 -6.83 -1.86 -24.82
N LYS A 767 -5.97 -2.21 -23.86
CA LYS A 767 -5.51 -1.29 -22.80
C LYS A 767 -4.80 -0.07 -23.36
N LEU A 768 -3.90 -0.25 -24.33
CA LEU A 768 -3.22 0.87 -24.99
C LEU A 768 -4.23 1.79 -25.68
N LEU A 769 -5.25 1.24 -26.34
CA LEU A 769 -6.33 2.03 -26.92
C LEU A 769 -7.13 2.78 -25.83
N ALA A 770 -7.42 2.13 -24.70
CA ALA A 770 -8.13 2.73 -23.58
C ALA A 770 -7.33 3.90 -22.99
N MET A 771 -6.05 3.68 -22.68
CA MET A 771 -5.16 4.70 -22.14
C MET A 771 -4.98 5.88 -23.11
N LEU A 772 -4.83 5.59 -24.41
CA LEU A 772 -4.78 6.62 -25.44
C LEU A 772 -6.09 7.41 -25.52
N THR A 773 -7.22 6.73 -25.41
CA THR A 773 -8.55 7.37 -25.35
C THR A 773 -8.66 8.27 -24.11
N GLY A 774 -8.25 7.78 -22.94
CA GLY A 774 -8.20 8.54 -21.69
C GLY A 774 -7.29 9.76 -21.76
N TYR A 775 -6.12 9.61 -22.37
CA TYR A 775 -5.20 10.70 -22.63
C TYR A 775 -5.85 11.78 -23.52
N ILE A 776 -6.37 11.37 -24.67
CA ILE A 776 -7.01 12.25 -25.65
C ILE A 776 -8.17 13.01 -24.98
N THR A 777 -9.03 12.33 -24.21
CA THR A 777 -10.18 12.94 -23.52
C THR A 777 -9.79 13.90 -22.40
N ASN A 778 -8.60 13.75 -21.82
CA ASN A 778 -8.13 14.57 -20.70
C ASN A 778 -7.01 15.55 -21.07
N MET A 779 -6.74 15.80 -22.35
CA MET A 779 -5.67 16.74 -22.78
C MET A 779 -5.76 18.15 -22.18
N GLY A 780 -6.96 18.61 -21.77
CA GLY A 780 -7.15 19.88 -21.08
C GLY A 780 -6.89 19.84 -19.56
N LYS A 781 -6.58 18.66 -19.00
CA LYS A 781 -6.37 18.40 -17.56
C LYS A 781 -5.00 17.77 -17.35
N THR A 782 -3.98 18.59 -17.10
CA THR A 782 -2.57 18.19 -17.08
C THR A 782 -2.29 16.96 -16.19
N GLU A 783 -2.83 16.93 -14.97
CA GLU A 783 -2.61 15.84 -14.02
C GLU A 783 -3.22 14.50 -14.51
N SER A 784 -4.47 14.53 -15.00
CA SER A 784 -5.14 13.34 -15.52
C SER A 784 -4.52 12.83 -16.82
N ALA A 785 -4.07 13.72 -17.71
CA ALA A 785 -3.36 13.31 -18.93
C ALA A 785 -2.00 12.67 -18.62
N SER A 786 -1.26 13.20 -17.64
CA SER A 786 0.07 12.70 -17.27
C SER A 786 0.05 11.28 -16.70
N SER A 787 -1.01 10.91 -15.98
CA SER A 787 -1.15 9.53 -15.46
C SER A 787 -1.32 8.51 -16.60
N TYR A 788 -2.12 8.82 -17.62
CA TYR A 788 -2.24 7.97 -18.82
C TYR A 788 -0.95 7.92 -19.63
N GLU A 789 -0.24 9.05 -19.76
CA GLU A 789 1.05 9.10 -20.45
C GLU A 789 2.07 8.14 -19.82
N THR A 790 2.17 8.16 -18.49
CA THR A 790 3.05 7.26 -17.74
C THR A 790 2.67 5.79 -17.93
N ALA A 791 1.37 5.48 -17.93
CA ALA A 791 0.86 4.13 -18.13
C ALA A 791 1.10 3.63 -19.57
N ILE A 792 0.92 4.47 -20.60
CA ILE A 792 1.16 4.13 -22.01
C ILE A 792 2.60 3.66 -22.21
N ILE A 793 3.58 4.31 -21.58
CA ILE A 793 4.99 3.92 -21.66
C ILE A 793 5.22 2.48 -21.16
N ALA A 794 4.62 2.12 -20.01
CA ALA A 794 4.76 0.79 -19.44
C ALA A 794 4.14 -0.30 -20.34
N TRP A 795 2.93 -0.05 -20.85
CA TRP A 795 2.22 -1.00 -21.71
C TRP A 795 2.78 -1.06 -23.14
N HIS A 796 3.39 0.02 -23.64
CA HIS A 796 4.15 0.02 -24.89
C HIS A 796 5.36 -0.92 -24.79
N LYS A 797 6.14 -0.84 -23.71
CA LYS A 797 7.26 -1.78 -23.47
C LYS A 797 6.79 -3.23 -23.40
N ARG A 798 5.63 -3.49 -22.77
CA ARG A 798 5.03 -4.84 -22.76
C ARG A 798 4.62 -5.29 -24.16
N LEU A 799 4.03 -4.41 -24.97
CA LEU A 799 3.72 -4.72 -26.37
C LEU A 799 4.99 -5.05 -27.17
N GLN A 800 6.06 -4.27 -26.98
CA GLN A 800 7.36 -4.51 -27.63
C GLN A 800 7.97 -5.86 -27.24
N SER A 801 7.83 -6.30 -25.99
CA SER A 801 8.35 -7.61 -25.58
C SER A 801 7.62 -8.79 -26.23
N MET A 802 6.39 -8.58 -26.71
CA MET A 802 5.62 -9.57 -27.47
C MET A 802 5.85 -9.51 -28.98
N TYR A 803 6.47 -8.45 -29.50
CA TYR A 803 6.71 -8.25 -30.92
C TYR A 803 7.85 -9.14 -31.44
N LEU A 804 7.61 -9.81 -32.56
CA LEU A 804 8.56 -10.66 -33.26
C LEU A 804 8.82 -10.05 -34.64
N PRO A 805 9.95 -9.35 -34.86
CA PRO A 805 10.25 -8.70 -36.13
C PRO A 805 10.11 -9.65 -37.33
N GLY A 806 9.34 -9.23 -38.34
CA GLY A 806 9.02 -10.00 -39.54
C GLY A 806 8.05 -11.19 -39.32
N SER A 807 7.62 -11.43 -38.09
CA SER A 807 6.85 -12.63 -37.69
C SER A 807 5.56 -12.32 -36.91
N GLY A 808 5.21 -11.06 -36.67
CA GLY A 808 3.98 -10.69 -35.94
C GLY A 808 4.19 -10.58 -34.43
N PHE A 809 3.23 -11.04 -33.62
CA PHE A 809 3.30 -10.99 -32.16
C PHE A 809 3.08 -12.37 -31.55
N CYS A 810 3.75 -12.66 -30.43
CA CYS A 810 3.40 -13.78 -29.56
C CYS A 810 2.24 -13.41 -28.62
N LEU A 811 1.55 -14.41 -28.06
CA LEU A 811 0.34 -14.20 -27.24
C LEU A 811 0.65 -13.52 -25.89
N TYR A 812 1.78 -13.86 -25.29
CA TYR A 812 2.29 -13.33 -24.03
C TYR A 812 3.79 -13.07 -24.15
N PRO A 813 4.40 -12.22 -23.31
CA PRO A 813 5.84 -12.05 -23.31
C PRO A 813 6.57 -13.40 -23.22
N PRO A 814 7.70 -13.58 -23.93
CA PRO A 814 8.46 -14.82 -23.87
C PRO A 814 8.97 -15.18 -22.46
N THR A 815 9.11 -14.18 -21.58
CA THR A 815 9.43 -14.35 -20.16
C THR A 815 8.32 -15.06 -19.38
N ASP A 816 7.07 -14.86 -19.78
CA ASP A 816 5.88 -15.34 -19.07
C ASP A 816 5.47 -16.73 -19.61
N SER A 817 5.60 -16.94 -20.92
CA SER A 817 5.12 -18.15 -21.61
C SER A 817 6.20 -19.15 -22.01
N GLN A 818 7.48 -18.78 -21.89
CA GLN A 818 8.64 -19.53 -22.43
C GLN A 818 8.56 -19.82 -23.95
N SER A 819 7.64 -19.17 -24.66
CA SER A 819 7.41 -19.38 -26.10
C SER A 819 7.72 -18.10 -26.89
N ARG A 820 8.50 -18.23 -27.96
CA ARG A 820 8.78 -17.16 -28.95
C ARG A 820 8.07 -17.39 -30.28
N LYS A 821 6.96 -18.13 -30.29
CA LYS A 821 6.21 -18.39 -31.52
C LYS A 821 5.16 -17.31 -31.75
N PRO A 822 4.95 -16.86 -33.00
CA PRO A 822 3.88 -15.95 -33.29
C PRO A 822 2.53 -16.62 -33.04
N ASP A 823 1.64 -15.88 -32.40
CA ASP A 823 0.27 -16.30 -32.24
C ASP A 823 -0.48 -16.04 -33.55
N THR A 824 -1.21 -17.03 -34.03
CA THR A 824 -1.98 -16.94 -35.28
C THR A 824 -3.47 -16.76 -35.02
N HIS A 825 -3.88 -16.74 -33.75
CA HIS A 825 -5.28 -16.67 -33.36
C HIS A 825 -5.68 -15.25 -32.93
N TYR A 826 -5.13 -14.73 -31.83
CA TYR A 826 -5.49 -13.44 -31.24
C TYR A 826 -4.60 -12.27 -31.69
N ALA A 827 -3.34 -12.51 -32.02
CA ALA A 827 -2.44 -11.46 -32.52
C ALA A 827 -2.88 -10.82 -33.84
N PRO A 828 -3.55 -11.50 -34.79
CA PRO A 828 -4.17 -10.83 -35.93
C PRO A 828 -5.21 -9.78 -35.53
N LEU A 829 -6.05 -10.06 -34.52
CA LEU A 829 -7.01 -9.10 -34.00
C LEU A 829 -6.30 -7.91 -33.36
N ALA A 830 -5.31 -8.17 -32.50
CA ALA A 830 -4.50 -7.12 -31.89
C ALA A 830 -3.84 -6.23 -32.96
N THR A 831 -3.27 -6.84 -34.00
CA THR A 831 -2.65 -6.13 -35.13
C THR A 831 -3.66 -5.23 -35.83
N LYS A 832 -4.86 -5.72 -36.15
CA LYS A 832 -5.90 -4.87 -36.74
C LYS A 832 -6.26 -3.69 -35.84
N ARG A 833 -6.34 -3.90 -34.52
CA ARG A 833 -6.66 -2.84 -33.55
C ARG A 833 -5.56 -1.78 -33.47
N LEU A 834 -4.29 -2.20 -33.42
CA LEU A 834 -3.14 -1.30 -33.40
C LEU A 834 -3.05 -0.45 -34.68
N LEU A 835 -3.39 -1.02 -35.84
CA LEU A 835 -3.53 -0.26 -37.10
C LEU A 835 -4.67 0.77 -37.06
N ALA A 836 -5.66 0.57 -36.21
CA ALA A 836 -6.81 1.46 -36.06
C ALA A 836 -6.55 2.61 -35.07
N PHE A 837 -5.37 2.69 -34.46
CA PHE A 837 -5.03 3.77 -33.53
C PHE A 837 -5.06 5.11 -34.26
N PRO A 838 -5.60 6.18 -33.63
CA PRO A 838 -5.62 7.49 -34.24
C PRO A 838 -4.20 8.00 -34.48
N GLU A 839 -3.98 8.68 -35.61
CA GLU A 839 -2.72 9.38 -35.87
C GLU A 839 -2.56 10.54 -34.89
N ALA A 840 -1.34 10.75 -34.37
CA ALA A 840 -1.10 11.71 -33.31
C ALA A 840 -1.57 13.13 -33.66
N ASP A 841 -1.30 13.58 -34.89
CA ASP A 841 -1.71 14.90 -35.38
C ASP A 841 -3.24 15.03 -35.46
N SER A 842 -3.92 13.97 -35.94
CA SER A 842 -5.39 13.93 -36.04
C SER A 842 -6.08 13.91 -34.67
N ALA A 843 -5.41 13.39 -33.65
CA ALA A 843 -5.87 13.36 -32.27
C ALA A 843 -5.46 14.61 -31.47
N GLY A 844 -4.71 15.54 -32.07
CA GLY A 844 -4.21 16.75 -31.41
C GLY A 844 -3.08 16.52 -30.41
N ILE A 845 -2.42 15.36 -30.43
CA ILE A 845 -1.35 14.99 -29.49
C ILE A 845 -0.08 15.77 -29.82
N LYS A 846 0.38 16.61 -28.87
CA LYS A 846 1.55 17.49 -29.06
C LYS A 846 2.83 16.92 -28.45
N GLN A 847 2.71 15.97 -27.53
CA GLN A 847 3.81 15.44 -26.72
C GLN A 847 4.67 14.50 -27.55
N GLU A 848 5.94 14.87 -27.74
CA GLU A 848 6.83 14.18 -28.67
C GLU A 848 7.06 12.71 -28.29
N ALA A 849 7.22 12.41 -26.99
CA ALA A 849 7.37 11.03 -26.50
C ALA A 849 6.18 10.13 -26.88
N LEU A 850 4.95 10.63 -26.78
CA LEU A 850 3.76 9.88 -27.19
C LEU A 850 3.67 9.75 -28.72
N ARG A 851 4.10 10.76 -29.48
CA ARG A 851 4.18 10.69 -30.95
C ARG A 851 5.15 9.60 -31.40
N GLU A 852 6.33 9.53 -30.77
CA GLU A 852 7.31 8.47 -31.01
C GLU A 852 6.77 7.07 -30.67
N ILE A 853 6.09 6.92 -29.52
CA ILE A 853 5.46 5.66 -29.12
C ILE A 853 4.40 5.23 -30.15
N LEU A 854 3.51 6.13 -30.56
CA LEU A 854 2.47 5.83 -31.56
C LEU A 854 3.08 5.47 -32.91
N ALA A 855 4.13 6.17 -33.35
CA ALA A 855 4.86 5.83 -34.57
C ALA A 855 5.50 4.43 -34.47
N ASN A 856 6.10 4.09 -33.33
CA ASN A 856 6.67 2.77 -33.08
C ASN A 856 5.60 1.66 -33.10
N ILE A 857 4.45 1.90 -32.46
CA ILE A 857 3.30 0.98 -32.48
C ILE A 857 2.81 0.76 -33.91
N GLN A 858 2.66 1.83 -34.69
CA GLN A 858 2.24 1.74 -36.09
C GLN A 858 3.24 0.95 -36.94
N LEU A 859 4.55 1.14 -36.74
CA LEU A 859 5.58 0.36 -37.45
C LEU A 859 5.49 -1.15 -37.12
N MET A 860 5.37 -1.51 -35.84
CA MET A 860 5.21 -2.90 -35.42
C MET A 860 3.91 -3.50 -36.00
N ALA A 861 2.81 -2.75 -35.97
CA ALA A 861 1.53 -3.20 -36.50
C ALA A 861 1.56 -3.39 -38.03
N GLN A 862 2.21 -2.50 -38.77
CA GLN A 862 2.39 -2.62 -40.22
C GLN A 862 3.28 -3.82 -40.61
N ASP A 863 4.33 -4.08 -39.84
CA ASP A 863 5.17 -5.26 -40.05
C ASP A 863 4.40 -6.56 -39.77
N ALA A 864 3.72 -6.63 -38.62
CA ALA A 864 2.85 -7.76 -38.26
C ALA A 864 1.73 -7.98 -39.29
N ALA A 865 1.16 -6.91 -39.85
CA ALA A 865 0.14 -6.99 -40.88
C ALA A 865 0.62 -7.70 -42.15
N LYS A 866 1.89 -7.51 -42.55
CA LYS A 866 2.48 -8.25 -43.69
C LYS A 866 2.54 -9.74 -43.41
N TYR A 867 2.95 -10.12 -42.20
CA TYR A 867 3.01 -11.52 -41.78
C TYR A 867 1.62 -12.17 -41.77
N TYR A 868 0.63 -11.50 -41.17
CA TYR A 868 -0.75 -12.00 -41.09
C TYR A 868 -1.58 -11.80 -42.37
N LYS A 869 -1.00 -11.18 -43.41
CA LYS A 869 -1.68 -10.83 -44.67
C LYS A 869 -2.92 -9.95 -44.46
N ILE A 870 -2.84 -9.01 -43.52
CA ILE A 870 -3.89 -8.04 -43.23
C ILE A 870 -3.69 -6.82 -44.13
N GLU A 871 -4.67 -6.51 -44.98
CA GLU A 871 -4.67 -5.28 -45.79
C GLU A 871 -5.14 -4.07 -44.95
N TYR A 872 -4.47 -2.93 -45.09
CA TYR A 872 -4.85 -1.68 -44.44
C TYR A 872 -4.59 -0.46 -45.36
N PRO A 873 -5.60 0.38 -45.68
CA PRO A 873 -7.01 0.14 -45.40
C PRO A 873 -7.54 -1.10 -46.14
N PRO A 874 -8.60 -1.76 -45.66
CA PRO A 874 -9.21 -2.90 -46.34
C PRO A 874 -9.73 -2.52 -47.74
N LYS A 875 -9.40 -3.29 -48.78
CA LYS A 875 -9.98 -3.07 -50.13
C LYS A 875 -11.40 -3.60 -50.25
N LYS A 876 -11.72 -4.63 -49.47
CA LYS A 876 -13.04 -5.27 -49.39
C LYS A 876 -13.64 -5.00 -48.02
N ILE A 877 -14.91 -4.58 -48.02
CA ILE A 877 -15.66 -4.26 -46.81
C ILE A 877 -16.61 -5.43 -46.55
N ASP A 878 -16.21 -6.32 -45.64
CA ASP A 878 -16.96 -7.53 -45.29
C ASP A 878 -17.67 -7.42 -43.93
N ASP A 879 -17.32 -6.41 -43.13
CA ASP A 879 -17.86 -6.14 -41.81
C ASP A 879 -17.82 -4.62 -41.48
N CYS A 880 -18.54 -4.19 -40.45
CA CYS A 880 -18.61 -2.80 -40.01
C CYS A 880 -17.27 -2.33 -39.42
N TYR A 881 -16.46 -3.25 -38.88
CA TYR A 881 -15.10 -2.91 -38.47
C TYR A 881 -14.23 -2.47 -39.66
N SER A 882 -14.27 -3.21 -40.77
CA SER A 882 -13.58 -2.84 -42.02
C SER A 882 -14.11 -1.52 -42.58
N ALA A 883 -15.43 -1.30 -42.51
CA ALA A 883 -16.03 -0.01 -42.87
C ALA A 883 -15.47 1.14 -42.01
N TYR A 884 -15.36 0.94 -40.70
CA TYR A 884 -14.76 1.91 -39.77
C TYR A 884 -13.29 2.20 -40.11
N LEU A 885 -12.49 1.18 -40.44
CA LEU A 885 -11.09 1.36 -40.85
C LEU A 885 -10.99 2.16 -42.16
N VAL A 886 -11.83 1.88 -43.16
CA VAL A 886 -11.86 2.61 -44.44
C VAL A 886 -12.23 4.09 -44.22
N VAL A 887 -13.23 4.36 -43.39
CA VAL A 887 -13.70 5.73 -43.13
C VAL A 887 -12.63 6.57 -42.42
N ASN A 888 -11.88 5.96 -41.48
CA ASN A 888 -10.82 6.64 -40.73
C ASN A 888 -9.46 6.69 -41.45
N ALA A 889 -9.23 5.86 -42.45
CA ALA A 889 -7.96 5.86 -43.16
C ALA A 889 -7.76 7.18 -43.94
N ALA A 890 -6.64 7.86 -43.69
CA ALA A 890 -6.28 9.10 -44.37
C ALA A 890 -6.14 8.93 -45.89
N LYS A 891 -5.74 7.73 -46.35
CA LYS A 891 -5.48 7.39 -47.76
C LYS A 891 -6.71 6.85 -48.51
N ALA A 892 -7.86 6.66 -47.85
CA ALA A 892 -9.07 6.18 -48.50
C ALA A 892 -9.72 7.27 -49.35
N SER A 893 -10.12 6.93 -50.58
CA SER A 893 -10.81 7.87 -51.47
C SER A 893 -12.23 8.18 -50.98
N ALA A 894 -12.82 9.30 -51.43
CA ALA A 894 -14.21 9.64 -51.09
C ALA A 894 -15.19 8.52 -51.50
N GLN A 895 -14.94 7.86 -52.64
CA GLN A 895 -15.72 6.72 -53.11
C GLN A 895 -15.59 5.51 -52.20
N ASP A 896 -14.41 5.26 -51.62
CA ASP A 896 -14.20 4.17 -50.65
C ASP A 896 -15.00 4.42 -49.37
N LYS A 897 -14.98 5.67 -48.88
CA LYS A 897 -15.72 6.08 -47.69
C LYS A 897 -17.23 5.99 -47.91
N GLU A 898 -17.72 6.41 -49.07
CA GLU A 898 -19.14 6.28 -49.42
C GLU A 898 -19.57 4.81 -49.50
N ARG A 899 -18.74 3.93 -50.09
CA ARG A 899 -18.99 2.47 -50.10
C ARG A 899 -19.06 1.90 -48.67
N ALA A 900 -18.20 2.35 -47.77
CA ALA A 900 -18.21 1.95 -46.37
C ALA A 900 -19.49 2.37 -45.63
N ILE A 901 -19.93 3.61 -45.83
CA ILE A 901 -21.16 4.14 -45.23
C ILE A 901 -22.37 3.36 -45.76
N ASN A 902 -22.47 3.13 -47.07
CA ASN A 902 -23.55 2.37 -47.69
C ASN A 902 -23.57 0.90 -47.21
N PHE A 903 -22.41 0.31 -46.95
CA PHE A 903 -22.32 -1.01 -46.35
C PHE A 903 -22.98 -1.03 -44.97
N VAL A 904 -22.65 -0.08 -44.09
CA VAL A 904 -23.23 0.01 -42.74
C VAL A 904 -24.74 0.24 -42.81
N LEU A 905 -25.21 1.16 -43.65
CA LEU A 905 -26.64 1.45 -43.82
C LEU A 905 -27.45 0.22 -44.27
N LYS A 906 -26.85 -0.67 -45.06
CA LYS A 906 -27.50 -1.90 -45.52
C LYS A 906 -27.63 -2.96 -44.40
N HIS A 907 -26.69 -3.01 -43.47
CA HIS A 907 -26.61 -4.06 -42.44
C HIS A 907 -27.14 -3.62 -41.07
N LEU A 908 -27.25 -2.32 -40.82
CA LEU A 908 -27.87 -1.79 -39.61
C LEU A 908 -29.40 -1.89 -39.72
N THR A 909 -30.01 -2.61 -38.78
CA THR A 909 -31.46 -2.79 -38.71
C THR A 909 -32.07 -1.97 -37.58
N MET A 910 -33.21 -1.33 -37.86
CA MET A 910 -34.00 -0.60 -36.86
C MET A 910 -35.14 -1.48 -36.37
N LYS A 911 -35.23 -1.72 -35.06
CA LYS A 911 -36.33 -2.43 -34.41
C LYS A 911 -36.61 -1.81 -33.05
N ASP A 912 -37.87 -1.47 -32.76
CA ASP A 912 -38.31 -0.93 -31.46
C ASP A 912 -37.47 0.28 -30.98
N ASN A 913 -37.19 1.24 -31.87
CA ASN A 913 -36.30 2.39 -31.65
C ASN A 913 -34.84 2.06 -31.28
N GLN A 914 -34.42 0.80 -31.45
CA GLN A 914 -33.03 0.38 -31.31
C GLN A 914 -32.43 0.08 -32.69
N ALA A 915 -31.19 0.50 -32.90
CA ALA A 915 -30.45 0.16 -34.11
C ALA A 915 -29.37 -0.87 -33.75
N SER A 916 -29.34 -2.01 -34.45
CA SER A 916 -28.29 -3.00 -34.26
C SER A 916 -27.96 -3.75 -35.55
N VAL A 917 -26.72 -4.24 -35.64
CA VAL A 917 -26.25 -5.08 -36.75
C VAL A 917 -26.52 -6.53 -36.41
N VAL A 918 -27.25 -7.25 -37.26
CA VAL A 918 -27.48 -8.68 -37.07
C VAL A 918 -26.32 -9.46 -37.69
N VAL A 919 -25.59 -10.21 -36.87
CA VAL A 919 -24.43 -11.00 -37.31
C VAL A 919 -24.85 -12.45 -37.57
N SER A 920 -24.51 -12.97 -38.76
CA SER A 920 -24.85 -14.33 -39.19
C SER A 920 -23.93 -15.38 -38.55
N PRO A 921 -24.41 -16.61 -38.25
CA PRO A 921 -23.56 -17.75 -37.84
C PRO A 921 -22.46 -18.14 -38.85
N ARG A 922 -22.58 -17.67 -40.10
CA ARG A 922 -21.56 -17.86 -41.13
C ARG A 922 -20.44 -16.83 -41.07
N ASP A 923 -20.65 -15.70 -40.37
CA ASP A 923 -19.69 -14.62 -40.29
C ASP A 923 -18.52 -15.01 -39.40
N GLN A 924 -17.33 -14.54 -39.78
CA GLN A 924 -16.10 -14.84 -39.06
C GLN A 924 -16.15 -14.31 -37.62
N ALA A 925 -16.71 -13.10 -37.41
CA ALA A 925 -16.84 -12.48 -36.11
C ALA A 925 -17.66 -13.34 -35.13
N HIS A 926 -18.81 -13.89 -35.58
CA HIS A 926 -19.63 -14.78 -34.76
C HIS A 926 -18.87 -16.08 -34.43
N ARG A 927 -18.20 -16.71 -35.39
CA ARG A 927 -17.44 -17.94 -35.09
C ARG A 927 -16.32 -17.74 -34.08
N PHE A 928 -15.72 -16.55 -34.08
CA PHE A 928 -14.55 -16.23 -33.29
C PHE A 928 -14.89 -15.68 -31.91
N TYR A 929 -15.85 -14.76 -31.80
CA TYR A 929 -16.24 -14.09 -30.55
C TYR A 929 -17.71 -14.30 -30.18
N GLY A 930 -18.43 -15.16 -30.89
CA GLY A 930 -19.83 -15.44 -30.56
C GLY A 930 -20.79 -14.35 -31.05
N ALA A 931 -22.09 -14.64 -30.98
CA ALA A 931 -23.14 -13.78 -31.53
C ALA A 931 -23.24 -12.45 -30.79
N MET A 932 -23.24 -12.47 -29.45
CA MET A 932 -23.55 -11.31 -28.62
C MET A 932 -22.42 -10.26 -28.68
N VAL A 933 -21.17 -10.70 -28.48
CA VAL A 933 -19.99 -9.84 -28.58
C VAL A 933 -19.83 -9.30 -30.01
N ALA A 934 -20.00 -10.16 -31.03
CA ALA A 934 -19.91 -9.70 -32.43
C ALA A 934 -20.99 -8.67 -32.76
N GLN A 935 -22.24 -8.88 -32.35
CA GLN A 935 -23.32 -7.92 -32.57
C GLN A 935 -23.05 -6.57 -31.91
N ARG A 936 -22.56 -6.55 -30.66
CA ARG A 936 -22.19 -5.30 -29.99
C ARG A 936 -21.02 -4.60 -30.67
N ALA A 937 -19.96 -5.34 -31.01
CA ALA A 937 -18.79 -4.79 -31.68
C ALA A 937 -19.14 -4.19 -33.05
N GLU A 938 -19.87 -4.94 -33.88
CA GLU A 938 -20.31 -4.48 -35.20
C GLU A 938 -21.25 -3.27 -35.11
N THR A 939 -22.17 -3.26 -34.13
CA THR A 939 -23.07 -2.12 -33.90
C THR A 939 -22.31 -0.88 -33.43
N ALA A 940 -21.30 -1.03 -32.57
CA ALA A 940 -20.47 0.08 -32.12
C ALA A 940 -19.65 0.70 -33.26
N TYR A 941 -19.04 -0.13 -34.12
CA TYR A 941 -18.34 0.37 -35.31
C TYR A 941 -19.29 0.99 -36.34
N ALA A 942 -20.49 0.42 -36.54
CA ALA A 942 -21.54 1.01 -37.37
C ALA A 942 -21.94 2.40 -36.88
N ALA A 943 -22.17 2.56 -35.57
CA ALA A 943 -22.48 3.85 -34.96
C ALA A 943 -21.34 4.86 -35.18
N ALA A 944 -20.08 4.45 -34.98
CA ALA A 944 -18.90 5.28 -35.22
C ALA A 944 -18.80 5.75 -36.70
N VAL A 945 -19.10 4.88 -37.67
CA VAL A 945 -19.15 5.25 -39.09
C VAL A 945 -20.25 6.26 -39.38
N LEU A 946 -21.45 6.05 -38.83
CA LEU A 946 -22.60 6.93 -39.06
C LEU A 946 -22.44 8.32 -38.44
N LEU A 947 -21.76 8.43 -37.30
CA LEU A 947 -21.38 9.72 -36.71
C LEU A 947 -20.53 10.56 -37.67
N GLN A 948 -19.62 9.93 -38.41
CA GLN A 948 -18.79 10.62 -39.41
C GLN A 948 -19.56 10.95 -40.69
N ALA A 949 -20.59 10.17 -41.00
CA ALA A 949 -21.49 10.43 -42.13
C ALA A 949 -22.56 11.50 -41.83
N GLY A 950 -22.71 11.92 -40.56
CA GLY A 950 -23.73 12.88 -40.12
C GLY A 950 -25.14 12.29 -39.92
N ASP A 951 -25.33 10.97 -39.96
CA ASP A 951 -26.62 10.31 -39.66
C ASP A 951 -26.78 10.12 -38.14
N LEU A 952 -27.02 11.24 -37.45
CA LEU A 952 -27.08 11.30 -35.99
C LEU A 952 -28.18 10.44 -35.39
N ASN A 953 -29.35 10.36 -36.04
CA ASN A 953 -30.49 9.61 -35.52
C ASN A 953 -30.18 8.11 -35.41
N ARG A 954 -29.66 7.49 -36.47
CA ARG A 954 -29.29 6.06 -36.44
C ARG A 954 -28.06 5.82 -35.57
N ALA A 955 -27.09 6.74 -35.58
CA ALA A 955 -25.90 6.65 -34.75
C ALA A 955 -26.25 6.66 -33.25
N ILE A 956 -27.16 7.53 -32.82
CA ILE A 956 -27.62 7.61 -31.42
C ILE A 956 -28.43 6.37 -31.05
N ALA A 957 -29.32 5.89 -31.91
CA ALA A 957 -30.06 4.65 -31.67
C ALA A 957 -29.13 3.42 -31.52
N ALA A 958 -28.06 3.36 -32.32
CA ALA A 958 -27.03 2.30 -32.22
C ALA A 958 -26.16 2.47 -30.96
N THR A 959 -25.81 3.70 -30.61
CA THR A 959 -25.07 4.03 -29.38
C THR A 959 -25.87 3.58 -28.15
N ASN A 960 -27.15 3.96 -28.08
CA ASN A 960 -28.05 3.59 -27.00
C ASN A 960 -28.26 2.07 -26.88
N TYR A 961 -28.18 1.33 -27.99
CA TYR A 961 -28.19 -0.13 -27.95
C TYR A 961 -26.92 -0.69 -27.28
N VAL A 962 -25.75 -0.18 -27.66
CA VAL A 962 -24.46 -0.64 -27.10
C VAL A 962 -24.31 -0.26 -25.63
N THR A 963 -24.57 1.00 -25.28
CA THR A 963 -24.40 1.51 -23.91
C THR A 963 -25.44 0.96 -22.93
N SER A 964 -26.58 0.48 -23.43
CA SER A 964 -27.56 -0.26 -22.60
C SER A 964 -27.06 -1.61 -22.10
N GLN A 965 -25.98 -2.12 -22.67
CA GLN A 965 -25.39 -3.44 -22.35
C GLN A 965 -24.10 -3.35 -21.54
N PHE A 966 -23.82 -2.18 -20.94
CA PHE A 966 -22.71 -2.07 -19.99
C PHE A 966 -22.96 -2.96 -18.77
N ASN A 967 -21.92 -3.67 -18.33
CA ASN A 967 -21.96 -4.55 -17.18
C ASN A 967 -21.88 -3.74 -15.86
N ALA A 968 -21.73 -4.43 -14.73
CA ALA A 968 -21.67 -3.82 -13.39
C ALA A 968 -20.53 -2.80 -13.24
N ASN A 969 -19.42 -3.03 -13.94
CA ASN A 969 -18.25 -2.17 -13.93
C ASN A 969 -18.40 -0.99 -14.90
N GLY A 970 -19.41 -1.00 -15.77
CA GLY A 970 -19.59 0.05 -16.76
C GLY A 970 -18.76 -0.16 -18.03
N ILE A 971 -18.34 -1.40 -18.32
CA ILE A 971 -17.68 -1.80 -19.58
C ILE A 971 -18.50 -2.88 -20.31
N LEU A 972 -18.02 -3.32 -21.47
CA LEU A 972 -18.61 -4.43 -22.21
C LEU A 972 -17.96 -5.77 -21.84
N TYR A 973 -18.57 -6.86 -22.27
CA TYR A 973 -18.24 -8.22 -21.81
C TYR A 973 -16.77 -8.60 -22.08
N SER A 974 -16.29 -8.31 -23.29
CA SER A 974 -14.96 -8.71 -23.75
C SER A 974 -14.10 -7.50 -24.09
N THR A 975 -12.83 -7.74 -24.35
CA THR A 975 -11.93 -6.76 -24.95
C THR A 975 -12.27 -6.40 -26.39
N VAL A 976 -13.02 -7.24 -27.11
CA VAL A 976 -13.39 -7.03 -28.52
C VAL A 976 -14.46 -5.96 -28.64
N ASP A 977 -15.59 -6.15 -27.96
CA ASP A 977 -16.68 -5.20 -27.92
C ASP A 977 -16.30 -3.96 -27.09
N THR A 978 -15.48 -4.07 -26.04
CA THR A 978 -14.94 -2.89 -25.34
C THR A 978 -14.07 -2.02 -26.24
N ALA A 979 -13.20 -2.59 -27.07
CA ALA A 979 -12.40 -1.81 -28.02
C ALA A 979 -13.28 -1.10 -29.07
N ALA A 980 -14.35 -1.76 -29.54
CA ALA A 980 -15.33 -1.13 -30.42
C ALA A 980 -16.09 0.00 -29.70
N GLY A 981 -16.40 -0.18 -28.41
CA GLY A 981 -16.91 0.87 -27.53
C GLY A 981 -15.98 2.07 -27.47
N LEU A 982 -14.68 1.89 -27.21
CA LEU A 982 -13.69 2.98 -27.20
C LEU A 982 -13.65 3.76 -28.52
N ALA A 983 -13.71 3.06 -29.66
CA ALA A 983 -13.77 3.67 -30.98
C ALA A 983 -15.05 4.51 -31.17
N LEU A 984 -16.19 4.03 -30.67
CA LEU A 984 -17.44 4.78 -30.62
C LEU A 984 -17.31 6.03 -29.73
N LEU A 985 -16.71 5.93 -28.53
CA LEU A 985 -16.51 7.07 -27.64
C LEU A 985 -15.66 8.18 -28.30
N LEU A 986 -14.56 7.81 -28.96
CA LEU A 986 -13.74 8.76 -29.72
C LEU A 986 -14.54 9.43 -30.85
N SER A 987 -15.41 8.68 -31.53
CA SER A 987 -16.24 9.20 -32.62
C SER A 987 -17.35 10.14 -32.11
N LEU A 988 -17.97 9.84 -30.97
CA LEU A 988 -18.96 10.70 -30.31
C LEU A 988 -18.33 12.05 -29.93
N ARG A 989 -17.12 12.01 -29.36
CA ARG A 989 -16.38 13.23 -29.02
C ARG A 989 -16.02 14.04 -30.26
N LYS A 990 -15.54 13.38 -31.32
CA LYS A 990 -15.20 14.05 -32.59
C LYS A 990 -16.42 14.71 -33.23
N ALA A 991 -17.61 14.12 -33.07
CA ALA A 991 -18.88 14.68 -33.52
C ALA A 991 -19.44 15.78 -32.59
N GLY A 992 -18.75 16.12 -31.50
CA GLY A 992 -19.17 17.17 -30.56
C GLY A 992 -20.38 16.80 -29.69
N ILE A 993 -20.74 15.51 -29.62
CA ILE A 993 -21.94 15.06 -28.90
C ILE A 993 -21.75 15.22 -27.40
N ALA A 994 -22.60 16.03 -26.77
CA ALA A 994 -22.73 16.22 -25.32
C ALA A 994 -21.41 16.53 -24.58
N THR A 995 -20.63 17.47 -25.14
CA THR A 995 -19.36 17.96 -24.57
C THR A 995 -19.52 19.17 -23.65
N ASP A 996 -20.65 19.90 -23.70
CA ASP A 996 -20.93 21.05 -22.84
C ASP A 996 -22.37 21.03 -22.30
N ALA A 997 -22.54 21.28 -20.99
CA ALA A 997 -23.83 21.24 -20.28
C ALA A 997 -24.76 22.46 -20.51
N THR A 998 -24.34 23.42 -21.34
CA THR A 998 -24.84 24.81 -21.28
C THR A 998 -26.08 25.10 -22.15
N GLY A 999 -26.50 24.17 -23.02
CA GLY A 999 -27.56 24.43 -24.00
C GLY A 999 -28.85 23.60 -23.92
N GLY A 1000 -28.91 22.54 -23.10
CA GLY A 1000 -30.04 21.60 -23.12
C GLY A 1000 -31.28 22.08 -22.33
N ARG A 1001 -32.47 21.83 -22.87
CA ARG A 1001 -33.75 21.98 -22.15
C ARG A 1001 -34.41 20.63 -21.94
N VAL A 1002 -34.96 20.43 -20.74
CA VAL A 1002 -35.59 19.17 -20.34
C VAL A 1002 -36.92 19.39 -19.63
N VAL A 1003 -37.74 18.35 -19.63
CA VAL A 1003 -38.84 18.20 -18.67
C VAL A 1003 -38.41 17.13 -17.66
N LEU A 1004 -38.21 17.52 -16.41
CA LEU A 1004 -37.88 16.63 -15.29
C LEU A 1004 -39.12 16.51 -14.40
N ASN A 1005 -39.66 15.30 -14.25
CA ASN A 1005 -40.88 15.03 -13.47
C ASN A 1005 -42.11 15.90 -13.86
N GLY A 1006 -42.21 16.26 -15.15
CA GLY A 1006 -43.29 17.11 -15.67
C GLY A 1006 -43.01 18.61 -15.61
N GLU A 1007 -41.91 19.05 -14.99
CA GLU A 1007 -41.50 20.45 -14.93
C GLU A 1007 -40.41 20.77 -15.95
N GLU A 1008 -40.62 21.83 -16.73
CA GLU A 1008 -39.65 22.32 -17.71
C GLU A 1008 -38.52 23.10 -17.02
N MET A 1009 -37.28 22.76 -17.33
CA MET A 1009 -36.09 23.44 -16.79
C MET A 1009 -34.88 23.28 -17.72
N THR A 1010 -33.80 23.99 -17.41
CA THR A 1010 -32.50 23.80 -18.08
C THR A 1010 -31.84 22.50 -17.62
N LEU A 1011 -30.96 21.93 -18.44
CA LEU A 1011 -30.19 20.73 -18.08
C LEU A 1011 -29.35 20.96 -16.80
N GLN A 1012 -28.77 22.16 -16.64
CA GLN A 1012 -28.00 22.51 -15.44
C GLN A 1012 -28.86 22.48 -14.16
N GLN A 1013 -30.08 23.00 -14.22
CA GLN A 1013 -31.03 22.93 -13.11
C GLN A 1013 -31.45 21.48 -12.83
N ALA A 1014 -31.66 20.68 -13.88
CA ALA A 1014 -32.00 19.26 -13.72
C ALA A 1014 -30.87 18.44 -13.07
N ILE A 1015 -29.60 18.75 -13.36
CA ILE A 1015 -28.44 18.11 -12.72
C ILE A 1015 -28.33 18.47 -11.23
N GLN A 1016 -28.75 19.68 -10.85
CA GLN A 1016 -28.74 20.16 -9.47
C GLN A 1016 -29.97 19.73 -8.66
N HIS A 1017 -30.89 18.97 -9.26
CA HIS A 1017 -32.10 18.50 -8.59
C HIS A 1017 -31.77 17.49 -7.47
N GLU A 1018 -32.13 17.82 -6.23
CA GLU A 1018 -31.89 16.97 -5.05
C GLU A 1018 -32.98 15.91 -4.81
N GLY A 1019 -34.11 16.00 -5.52
CA GLY A 1019 -35.22 15.05 -5.44
C GLY A 1019 -35.05 13.81 -6.32
N LYS A 1020 -35.99 12.87 -6.21
CA LYS A 1020 -36.01 11.65 -7.03
C LYS A 1020 -36.45 11.98 -8.46
N VAL A 1021 -35.67 11.57 -9.46
CA VAL A 1021 -36.02 11.71 -10.88
C VAL A 1021 -36.83 10.50 -11.34
N GLU A 1022 -38.11 10.71 -11.64
CA GLU A 1022 -39.04 9.68 -12.12
C GLU A 1022 -39.15 9.66 -13.65
N SER A 1023 -39.07 10.83 -14.28
CA SER A 1023 -39.02 10.98 -15.73
C SER A 1023 -38.09 12.11 -16.17
N LEU A 1024 -37.46 11.92 -17.33
CA LEU A 1024 -36.62 12.91 -17.99
C LEU A 1024 -36.91 12.89 -19.49
N ARG A 1025 -37.39 14.02 -20.02
CA ARG A 1025 -37.66 14.22 -21.45
C ARG A 1025 -36.79 15.32 -22.01
N CYS A 1026 -36.20 15.10 -23.18
CA CYS A 1026 -35.42 16.12 -23.88
C CYS A 1026 -36.34 17.00 -24.72
N LEU A 1027 -36.24 18.33 -24.58
CA LEU A 1027 -36.98 19.31 -25.39
C LEU A 1027 -36.11 19.92 -26.47
N ASP A 1028 -34.84 20.19 -26.14
CA ASP A 1028 -33.90 20.84 -27.03
C ASP A 1028 -32.46 20.37 -26.74
N GLY A 1029 -31.63 20.34 -27.78
CA GLY A 1029 -30.27 19.81 -27.74
C GLY A 1029 -30.22 18.28 -27.61
N MET A 1030 -29.13 17.78 -27.04
CA MET A 1030 -28.98 16.37 -26.67
C MET A 1030 -28.75 16.27 -25.16
N VAL A 1031 -29.45 15.33 -24.53
CA VAL A 1031 -29.42 15.17 -23.08
C VAL A 1031 -28.96 13.76 -22.74
N LEU A 1032 -28.06 13.66 -21.78
CA LEU A 1032 -27.58 12.37 -21.29
C LEU A 1032 -28.32 11.99 -20.02
N ALA A 1033 -28.77 10.74 -19.98
CA ALA A 1033 -29.36 10.13 -18.80
C ALA A 1033 -28.57 8.87 -18.43
N GLN A 1034 -28.11 8.80 -17.18
CA GLN A 1034 -27.69 7.54 -16.59
C GLN A 1034 -28.93 6.79 -16.13
N VAL A 1035 -29.03 5.53 -16.53
CA VAL A 1035 -30.09 4.61 -16.11
C VAL A 1035 -29.44 3.50 -15.28
N THR A 1036 -29.76 3.48 -13.99
CA THR A 1036 -29.25 2.45 -13.07
C THR A 1036 -30.28 1.35 -12.90
N LYS A 1037 -29.90 0.12 -13.21
CA LYS A 1037 -30.76 -1.05 -13.14
C LYS A 1037 -30.13 -2.13 -12.30
N GLU A 1038 -30.98 -2.95 -11.73
CA GLU A 1038 -30.55 -4.19 -11.13
C GLU A 1038 -30.73 -5.33 -12.12
N ILE A 1039 -29.68 -6.09 -12.34
CA ILE A 1039 -29.70 -7.28 -13.19
C ILE A 1039 -29.35 -8.46 -12.30
N GLN A 1040 -30.21 -9.47 -12.30
CA GLN A 1040 -29.91 -10.75 -11.67
C GLN A 1040 -29.46 -11.73 -12.75
N GLU A 1041 -28.22 -12.21 -12.64
CA GLU A 1041 -27.68 -13.29 -13.44
C GLU A 1041 -27.93 -14.62 -12.72
N ASP A 1042 -28.68 -15.54 -13.35
CA ASP A 1042 -28.89 -16.89 -12.82
C ASP A 1042 -28.15 -17.92 -13.68
N TRP A 1043 -27.05 -18.44 -13.16
CA TRP A 1043 -26.19 -19.41 -13.86
C TRP A 1043 -26.90 -20.72 -14.18
N SER A 1044 -27.98 -21.06 -13.46
CA SER A 1044 -28.79 -22.25 -13.76
C SER A 1044 -29.60 -22.10 -15.05
N THR A 1045 -29.87 -20.86 -15.47
CA THR A 1045 -30.68 -20.52 -16.64
C THR A 1045 -29.84 -20.26 -17.91
N LEU A 1046 -28.52 -20.13 -17.77
CA LEU A 1046 -27.62 -19.98 -18.91
C LEU A 1046 -27.69 -21.22 -19.80
N LYS A 1047 -27.79 -21.02 -21.12
CA LYS A 1047 -27.81 -22.11 -22.09
C LYS A 1047 -26.49 -22.88 -21.97
N ARG A 1048 -26.58 -24.16 -21.58
CA ARG A 1048 -25.42 -25.05 -21.47
C ARG A 1048 -24.96 -25.46 -22.86
N GLU A 1049 -24.06 -24.68 -23.44
CA GLU A 1049 -23.44 -25.01 -24.72
C GLU A 1049 -22.12 -25.79 -24.55
N LEU A 1050 -21.50 -25.70 -23.36
CA LEU A 1050 -20.23 -26.35 -23.07
C LEU A 1050 -20.37 -27.49 -22.03
N PRO A 1051 -20.10 -28.76 -22.39
CA PRO A 1051 -20.06 -29.86 -21.41
C PRO A 1051 -18.81 -29.76 -20.53
N VAL A 1052 -19.03 -29.46 -19.26
CA VAL A 1052 -17.98 -29.34 -18.23
C VAL A 1052 -18.24 -30.31 -17.09
N THR A 1053 -17.19 -30.97 -16.62
CA THR A 1053 -17.21 -31.78 -15.39
C THR A 1053 -16.29 -31.14 -14.37
N VAL A 1054 -16.77 -30.96 -13.14
CA VAL A 1054 -15.95 -30.45 -12.03
C VAL A 1054 -16.02 -31.43 -10.87
N ARG A 1055 -14.88 -31.71 -10.24
CA ARG A 1055 -14.78 -32.60 -9.08
C ARG A 1055 -13.66 -32.15 -8.15
N LEU A 1056 -13.81 -32.45 -6.87
CA LEU A 1056 -12.74 -32.31 -5.89
C LEU A 1056 -12.04 -33.64 -5.71
N GLU A 1057 -10.72 -33.64 -5.72
CA GLU A 1057 -9.90 -34.83 -5.51
C GLU A 1057 -9.06 -34.68 -4.24
N LYS A 1058 -8.87 -35.78 -3.52
CA LYS A 1058 -7.90 -35.90 -2.43
C LYS A 1058 -6.95 -37.02 -2.79
N LYS A 1059 -5.64 -36.72 -2.90
CA LYS A 1059 -4.63 -37.68 -3.37
C LYS A 1059 -5.00 -38.32 -4.72
N GLY A 1060 -5.49 -37.50 -5.66
CA GLY A 1060 -5.89 -37.94 -7.01
C GLY A 1060 -7.18 -38.77 -7.10
N GLN A 1061 -7.96 -38.86 -6.02
CA GLN A 1061 -9.26 -39.56 -6.02
C GLN A 1061 -10.40 -38.59 -5.78
N ALA A 1062 -11.41 -38.62 -6.66
CA ALA A 1062 -12.59 -37.78 -6.54
C ALA A 1062 -13.40 -38.16 -5.29
N GLN A 1063 -13.65 -37.19 -4.42
CA GLN A 1063 -14.38 -37.36 -3.16
C GLN A 1063 -15.31 -36.18 -2.91
N GLN A 1064 -16.35 -36.41 -2.10
CA GLN A 1064 -17.28 -35.37 -1.64
C GLN A 1064 -17.23 -35.18 -0.13
N HIS A 1065 -16.44 -35.99 0.58
CA HIS A 1065 -16.34 -36.00 2.03
C HIS A 1065 -14.90 -35.70 2.44
N PHE A 1066 -14.72 -34.64 3.22
CA PHE A 1066 -13.42 -34.15 3.64
C PHE A 1066 -13.37 -33.98 5.16
N THR A 1067 -12.17 -33.98 5.71
CA THR A 1067 -11.92 -33.64 7.10
C THR A 1067 -11.30 -32.24 7.18
N VAL A 1068 -11.61 -31.49 8.23
CA VAL A 1068 -10.94 -30.21 8.51
C VAL A 1068 -9.41 -30.42 8.52
N GLY A 1069 -8.69 -29.57 7.77
CA GLY A 1069 -7.23 -29.66 7.59
C GLY A 1069 -6.77 -30.50 6.38
N ASP A 1070 -7.68 -31.09 5.60
CA ASP A 1070 -7.33 -31.82 4.37
C ASP A 1070 -6.85 -30.89 3.25
N GLU A 1071 -5.82 -31.31 2.52
CA GLU A 1071 -5.40 -30.74 1.23
C GLU A 1071 -6.20 -31.39 0.09
N ILE A 1072 -6.76 -30.57 -0.82
CA ILE A 1072 -7.68 -31.00 -1.88
C ILE A 1072 -7.32 -30.34 -3.23
N ASP A 1073 -7.51 -31.08 -4.31
CA ASP A 1073 -7.34 -30.63 -5.70
C ASP A 1073 -8.71 -30.32 -6.33
N LEU A 1074 -8.87 -29.17 -6.98
CA LEU A 1074 -10.03 -28.87 -7.83
C LEU A 1074 -9.73 -29.27 -9.28
N VAL A 1075 -10.45 -30.26 -9.80
CA VAL A 1075 -10.25 -30.78 -11.16
C VAL A 1075 -11.43 -30.38 -12.06
N ILE A 1076 -11.15 -29.54 -13.05
CA ILE A 1076 -12.10 -29.09 -14.08
C ILE A 1076 -11.74 -29.75 -15.42
N LYS A 1077 -12.71 -30.44 -16.03
CA LYS A 1077 -12.58 -31.05 -17.36
C LYS A 1077 -13.59 -30.41 -18.31
N VAL A 1078 -13.08 -29.83 -19.39
CA VAL A 1078 -13.87 -29.25 -20.49
C VAL A 1078 -13.69 -30.14 -21.71
N GLN A 1079 -14.78 -30.63 -22.31
CA GLN A 1079 -14.66 -31.32 -23.59
C GLN A 1079 -14.47 -30.28 -24.70
N ASN A 1080 -13.49 -30.49 -25.58
CA ASN A 1080 -13.14 -29.57 -26.67
C ASN A 1080 -12.76 -28.16 -26.18
N TYR A 1081 -11.62 -28.06 -25.50
CA TYR A 1081 -11.08 -26.77 -25.06
C TYR A 1081 -10.91 -25.81 -26.25
N GLU A 1082 -11.50 -24.62 -26.12
CA GLU A 1082 -11.24 -23.46 -26.98
C GLU A 1082 -10.47 -22.42 -26.17
N PRO A 1083 -9.50 -21.71 -26.78
CA PRO A 1083 -8.83 -20.60 -26.11
C PRO A 1083 -9.84 -19.56 -25.60
N GLY A 1084 -9.63 -19.05 -24.39
CA GLY A 1084 -10.50 -18.04 -23.77
C GLY A 1084 -11.39 -18.56 -22.64
N PHE A 1085 -11.42 -19.87 -22.38
CA PHE A 1085 -12.14 -20.40 -21.21
C PHE A 1085 -11.51 -19.94 -19.89
N ILE A 1086 -12.34 -19.35 -19.05
CA ILE A 1086 -12.09 -18.95 -17.66
C ILE A 1086 -13.09 -19.70 -16.76
N PHE A 1087 -12.73 -19.94 -15.50
CA PHE A 1087 -13.68 -20.46 -14.52
C PHE A 1087 -13.86 -19.50 -13.35
N SER A 1088 -15.00 -19.59 -12.71
CA SER A 1088 -15.31 -18.85 -11.48
C SER A 1088 -15.88 -19.82 -10.48
N LEU A 1089 -15.40 -19.72 -9.24
CA LEU A 1089 -15.78 -20.58 -8.13
C LEU A 1089 -16.41 -19.71 -7.04
N ASP A 1090 -17.58 -20.14 -6.59
CA ASP A 1090 -18.34 -19.47 -5.53
C ASP A 1090 -18.59 -20.47 -4.38
N PHE A 1091 -18.18 -20.08 -3.17
CA PHE A 1091 -18.24 -20.91 -1.96
C PHE A 1091 -18.79 -20.12 -0.75
N CYS A 1092 -19.55 -20.81 0.10
CA CYS A 1092 -20.09 -20.23 1.32
C CYS A 1092 -18.95 -19.78 2.27
N GLY A 1093 -18.86 -18.48 2.56
CA GLY A 1093 -17.94 -17.91 3.56
C GLY A 1093 -16.84 -16.95 3.06
N LYS A 1094 -16.60 -16.81 1.75
CA LYS A 1094 -15.81 -15.69 1.17
C LYS A 1094 -16.48 -15.20 -0.14
N ASN A 1095 -15.97 -14.10 -0.71
CA ASN A 1095 -16.40 -13.61 -2.02
C ASN A 1095 -15.90 -14.53 -3.15
N GLU A 1096 -16.52 -14.39 -4.32
CA GLU A 1096 -16.18 -15.06 -5.58
C GLU A 1096 -14.67 -15.10 -5.83
N LEU A 1097 -14.17 -16.26 -6.25
CA LEU A 1097 -12.78 -16.45 -6.62
C LEU A 1097 -12.65 -16.66 -8.13
N HIS A 1098 -12.07 -15.69 -8.82
CA HIS A 1098 -11.71 -15.78 -10.24
C HIS A 1098 -10.28 -16.31 -10.36
N VAL A 1099 -10.12 -17.63 -10.47
CA VAL A 1099 -8.79 -18.25 -10.59
C VAL A 1099 -8.48 -18.57 -12.05
N PRO A 1100 -7.42 -18.01 -12.65
CA PRO A 1100 -6.77 -18.64 -13.80
C PRO A 1100 -5.98 -19.87 -13.32
N LEU A 1101 -6.64 -21.04 -13.26
CA LEU A 1101 -6.10 -22.40 -13.02
C LEU A 1101 -4.76 -22.54 -12.25
N VAL A 1102 -4.55 -21.79 -11.15
CA VAL A 1102 -3.51 -21.99 -10.13
C VAL A 1102 -3.97 -21.38 -8.79
N ALA A 1103 -4.06 -22.22 -7.75
CA ALA A 1103 -4.10 -21.95 -6.29
C ALA A 1103 -5.37 -21.42 -5.60
N VAL A 1104 -5.84 -22.16 -4.57
CA VAL A 1104 -6.72 -21.70 -3.46
C VAL A 1104 -6.36 -22.44 -2.16
N GLY A 1105 -6.18 -21.71 -1.04
CA GLY A 1105 -5.87 -22.24 0.29
C GLY A 1105 -7.08 -22.41 1.23
N SER A 1106 -6.90 -23.22 2.28
CA SER A 1106 -7.92 -23.74 3.20
C SER A 1106 -8.38 -22.78 4.32
N THR A 1107 -9.52 -23.07 4.97
CA THR A 1107 -9.95 -22.43 6.24
C THR A 1107 -10.74 -23.43 7.09
N GLU A 1108 -10.49 -23.45 8.41
CA GLU A 1108 -11.10 -24.36 9.40
C GLU A 1108 -12.35 -23.76 10.07
N LEU A 1109 -13.27 -24.62 10.52
CA LEU A 1109 -14.43 -24.27 11.36
C LEU A 1109 -14.33 -25.09 12.65
N SER A 1110 -14.55 -24.45 13.80
CA SER A 1110 -14.61 -25.11 15.12
C SER A 1110 -16.02 -24.98 15.71
N ALA A 1111 -16.60 -26.10 16.14
CA ALA A 1111 -17.91 -26.15 16.78
C ALA A 1111 -17.81 -26.31 18.31
N VAL A 1112 -18.42 -25.39 19.07
CA VAL A 1112 -18.71 -25.54 20.51
C VAL A 1112 -20.17 -25.13 20.77
N GLY A 1113 -20.94 -26.00 21.44
CA GLY A 1113 -22.26 -25.64 22.01
C GLY A 1113 -23.38 -26.67 21.76
N LYS A 1114 -24.28 -26.85 22.76
CA LYS A 1114 -25.21 -27.99 22.91
C LYS A 1114 -26.19 -28.17 21.73
N LYS A 1115 -26.23 -29.41 21.20
CA LYS A 1115 -26.81 -29.81 19.90
C LYS A 1115 -28.34 -29.91 19.81
N ASP A 1116 -29.09 -29.94 20.91
CA ASP A 1116 -30.44 -30.51 20.88
C ASP A 1116 -31.59 -29.51 20.64
N GLU A 1117 -31.40 -28.21 20.85
CA GLU A 1117 -32.44 -27.19 20.57
C GLU A 1117 -32.38 -26.63 19.13
N LEU A 1118 -31.17 -26.51 18.55
CA LEU A 1118 -30.97 -26.06 17.16
C LEU A 1118 -31.51 -27.06 16.11
N ARG A 1119 -31.50 -28.36 16.43
CA ARG A 1119 -31.97 -29.44 15.54
C ARG A 1119 -33.47 -29.42 15.27
N GLN A 1120 -34.25 -28.96 16.23
CA GLN A 1120 -35.71 -28.99 16.16
C GLN A 1120 -36.27 -27.90 15.22
N TRP A 1121 -35.50 -26.82 14.99
CA TRP A 1121 -35.92 -25.70 14.14
C TRP A 1121 -35.54 -25.86 12.67
N TRP A 1122 -34.49 -26.62 12.35
CA TRP A 1122 -34.12 -26.95 10.97
C TRP A 1122 -35.01 -28.02 10.32
N GLY A 1123 -36.05 -28.53 11.00
CA GLY A 1123 -36.94 -29.56 10.47
C GLY A 1123 -36.23 -30.89 10.16
N MET A 1124 -35.15 -31.20 10.89
CA MET A 1124 -34.31 -32.38 10.61
C MET A 1124 -34.70 -33.57 11.50
N ASP A 1125 -34.99 -34.70 10.84
CA ASP A 1125 -35.24 -36.00 11.47
C ASP A 1125 -34.00 -36.49 12.25
N LYS A 1126 -34.21 -37.16 13.38
CA LYS A 1126 -33.17 -37.48 14.39
C LYS A 1126 -32.01 -38.36 13.89
N ASP A 1127 -32.11 -38.96 12.71
CA ASP A 1127 -31.20 -40.01 12.23
C ASP A 1127 -30.13 -39.57 11.19
N LYS A 1128 -30.04 -38.28 10.80
CA LYS A 1128 -29.10 -37.82 9.73
C LYS A 1128 -27.96 -36.91 10.20
N GLY A 1129 -27.50 -37.04 11.44
CA GLY A 1129 -26.67 -36.03 12.10
C GLY A 1129 -25.15 -36.28 12.18
N ILE A 1130 -24.43 -36.63 11.10
CA ILE A 1130 -22.95 -36.50 11.04
C ILE A 1130 -22.48 -36.16 9.61
N GLY A 1131 -22.12 -34.89 9.38
CA GLY A 1131 -21.60 -34.35 8.12
C GLY A 1131 -22.67 -33.64 7.30
N GLN A 1132 -22.86 -32.34 7.53
CA GLN A 1132 -23.81 -31.54 6.76
C GLN A 1132 -23.18 -31.16 5.42
N ALA A 1133 -23.96 -31.31 4.35
CA ALA A 1133 -23.52 -30.98 3.00
C ALA A 1133 -23.66 -29.47 2.74
N GLN A 1134 -22.61 -28.85 2.23
CA GLN A 1134 -22.59 -27.52 1.64
C GLN A 1134 -22.64 -27.64 0.10
N HIS A 1135 -23.05 -26.56 -0.56
CA HIS A 1135 -23.13 -26.50 -2.02
C HIS A 1135 -22.27 -25.37 -2.57
N TRP A 1136 -21.34 -25.69 -3.47
CA TRP A 1136 -20.50 -24.70 -4.16
C TRP A 1136 -20.95 -24.57 -5.62
N ALA A 1137 -20.97 -23.35 -6.16
CA ALA A 1137 -21.27 -23.12 -7.57
C ALA A 1137 -19.98 -22.98 -8.36
N VAL A 1138 -19.92 -23.65 -9.51
CA VAL A 1138 -18.83 -23.51 -10.47
C VAL A 1138 -19.41 -23.12 -11.80
N ILE A 1139 -18.80 -22.15 -12.47
CA ILE A 1139 -19.12 -21.80 -13.84
C ILE A 1139 -17.84 -21.72 -14.65
N VAL A 1140 -17.91 -22.18 -15.89
CA VAL A 1140 -16.87 -21.97 -16.90
C VAL A 1140 -17.47 -21.10 -17.99
N ARG A 1141 -16.78 -20.02 -18.36
CA ARG A 1141 -17.21 -19.08 -19.39
C ARG A 1141 -16.09 -18.87 -20.39
N ASN A 1142 -16.41 -18.48 -21.61
CA ASN A 1142 -15.41 -17.99 -22.55
C ASN A 1142 -15.34 -16.47 -22.53
N MET A 1143 -14.18 -15.88 -22.23
CA MET A 1143 -13.99 -14.43 -22.18
C MET A 1143 -14.29 -13.71 -23.51
N PHE A 1144 -14.34 -14.44 -24.62
CA PHE A 1144 -14.63 -13.91 -25.94
C PHE A 1144 -16.02 -14.26 -26.44
N LYS A 1145 -16.65 -15.32 -25.93
CA LYS A 1145 -17.95 -15.83 -26.40
C LYS A 1145 -18.92 -15.90 -25.23
N GLU A 1146 -19.69 -14.84 -25.04
CA GLU A 1146 -20.59 -14.67 -23.89
C GLU A 1146 -21.58 -15.83 -23.73
N GLU A 1147 -22.05 -16.40 -24.85
CA GLU A 1147 -22.98 -17.53 -24.84
C GLU A 1147 -22.32 -18.88 -24.49
N GLN A 1148 -20.99 -19.01 -24.60
CA GLN A 1148 -20.29 -20.25 -24.27
C GLN A 1148 -20.11 -20.38 -22.76
N VAL A 1149 -21.13 -20.97 -22.15
CA VAL A 1149 -21.17 -21.23 -20.71
C VAL A 1149 -21.29 -22.72 -20.43
N GLY A 1150 -20.42 -23.19 -19.53
CA GLY A 1150 -20.47 -24.51 -18.93
C GLY A 1150 -20.83 -24.41 -17.45
N ASN A 1151 -21.94 -25.03 -17.06
CA ASN A 1151 -22.37 -25.10 -15.67
C ASN A 1151 -22.56 -26.57 -15.27
N PRO A 1152 -21.63 -27.17 -14.48
CA PRO A 1152 -21.77 -28.54 -13.97
C PRO A 1152 -22.89 -28.69 -12.92
N GLY A 1153 -23.50 -27.59 -12.46
CA GLY A 1153 -24.41 -27.53 -11.31
C GLY A 1153 -23.66 -27.26 -10.01
N LEU A 1154 -24.38 -27.37 -8.89
CA LEU A 1154 -23.79 -27.20 -7.57
C LEU A 1154 -23.00 -28.46 -7.16
N LEU A 1155 -21.77 -28.28 -6.70
CA LEU A 1155 -20.96 -29.33 -6.11
C LEU A 1155 -21.36 -29.51 -4.64
N GLN A 1156 -21.81 -30.72 -4.29
CA GLN A 1156 -22.15 -31.07 -2.93
C GLN A 1156 -20.90 -31.54 -2.17
N ILE A 1157 -20.64 -30.95 -1.01
CA ILE A 1157 -19.41 -31.17 -0.23
C ILE A 1157 -19.76 -31.33 1.24
N VAL A 1158 -19.20 -32.35 1.87
CA VAL A 1158 -19.40 -32.66 3.29
C VAL A 1158 -18.07 -32.53 4.01
N VAL A 1159 -17.96 -31.60 4.95
CA VAL A 1159 -16.77 -31.45 5.80
C VAL A 1159 -17.07 -31.99 7.20
N ARG A 1160 -16.19 -32.85 7.72
CA ARG A 1160 -16.28 -33.43 9.05
C ARG A 1160 -15.13 -32.90 9.92
N GLU A 1161 -15.42 -32.63 11.18
CA GLU A 1161 -14.35 -32.39 12.16
C GLU A 1161 -13.58 -33.68 12.41
N LYS A 1162 -12.27 -33.55 12.60
CA LYS A 1162 -11.41 -34.67 12.99
C LYS A 1162 -11.80 -35.07 14.41
N VAL A 1163 -12.52 -36.17 14.56
CA VAL A 1163 -12.81 -36.73 15.89
C VAL A 1163 -11.45 -37.10 16.48
N ALA A 1164 -11.05 -36.40 17.54
CA ALA A 1164 -9.89 -36.80 18.33
C ALA A 1164 -10.20 -38.19 18.90
N VAL A 1165 -9.44 -39.19 18.45
CA VAL A 1165 -9.47 -40.56 18.99
C VAL A 1165 -8.64 -40.60 20.26
#